data_AF-E1F350-F1
#
_entry.id   AF-E1F350-F1
#
_cell.length_a   1.000
_cell.length_b   1.000
_cell.length_c   1.000
_cell.angle_alpha   90.00
_cell.angle_beta   90.00
_cell.angle_gamma   90.00
#
_symmetry.space_group_name_H-M   'P 1'
#
loop_
_entity.id
_entity.type
_entity.pdbx_description
1 polymer ?
#
loop_
_entity_poly.entity_id
_entity_poly.type
_entity_poly.pdbx_seq_one_letter_code
_entity_poly.pdbx_strand_id
1 'polypeptide(L)'
;ESCDPTLFGVYDGYRDILVIKYDLDSEALVNFTIDELRTIRMPQYRSILLRYENIPITNVHFGTVVRKCSDLSLEDLMASPVTPELCKKIFIDPETKALPPILIYTPTWPTQSDPLDSSSSSPINPQIISALLENSPIVAVCKSFTNVEQFSIQTNFKKSIPQVSDTPGARPDPASGEQIYKLMNYQSHVSYFATWIVERCPAVKKHRSTEKAAEVRDLLNKIYKKWNSKQLALNTRKYDDYVYDELYKLLWTSRKRPQPLKIAAPNSAHRQLRRVVEIVSTVEEAAGSTNLRGITETNLRDNLYQFSFRPSSILDIGCADGYILEALGKVYGLKTEQMVGMDIRPPQSQEIIFNERSALDSSAFESESFDLITISMTLHHIARWKTVLQNARSWIKPNGYIFIREHDATSNADRLLLDIHDGAFNGSVWENPEQSWESFVAFARSYFFGYATLCLSSAIAGLKLSCARWDVTDITNWKTHGMIYTAVFRKTNEPVIPPVSGTPQEIEKHALTCIDIIFNVFDPIIYPDALKPGTFTVIAEDKSFIAPQLTPLVATIAPNLKYVPFESLSALSDQPFIIILEASTAKHYEEVFKNENDKLPKYVAIYRTREKMDAHKGASLVIEKTIGNVGYKLVSNGLVCHPDFAVACFSRASEAIPDKVKVLKY
;
A
#
# COMPACT_ATOMS: atom_id res chain seq x y z
N GLU A 1 -17.83 22.73 17.97
CA GLU A 1 -18.75 21.62 18.31
C GLU A 1 -19.76 21.34 17.22
N SER A 2 -20.22 22.34 16.47
CA SER A 2 -21.28 22.14 15.47
C SER A 2 -20.82 21.75 14.06
N CYS A 3 -19.59 21.98 13.59
CA CYS A 3 -19.15 21.34 12.33
C CYS A 3 -19.13 19.82 12.52
N ASP A 4 -20.17 19.13 12.06
CA ASP A 4 -20.25 17.68 12.08
C ASP A 4 -19.05 17.14 11.28
N PRO A 5 -18.14 16.39 11.93
CA PRO A 5 -16.98 15.82 11.26
C PRO A 5 -17.37 14.68 10.29
N THR A 6 -18.65 14.46 9.99
CA THR A 6 -19.13 13.69 8.84
C THR A 6 -19.31 14.54 7.57
N LEU A 7 -19.45 15.88 7.67
CA LEU A 7 -19.64 16.80 6.53
C LEU A 7 -18.32 17.27 5.88
N PHE A 8 -17.22 17.33 6.64
CA PHE A 8 -15.86 17.69 6.16
C PHE A 8 -14.79 16.73 6.71
N GLY A 9 -15.17 15.47 6.83
CA GLY A 9 -14.47 14.56 7.71
C GLY A 9 -12.96 14.55 7.54
N VAL A 10 -12.30 14.70 8.69
CA VAL A 10 -10.87 14.48 8.88
C VAL A 10 -10.61 13.02 8.50
N TYR A 11 -10.34 12.79 7.23
CA TYR A 11 -10.10 11.49 6.62
C TYR A 11 -8.89 11.61 5.69
N ASP A 12 -7.99 10.65 5.87
CA ASP A 12 -6.75 10.35 5.15
C ASP A 12 -6.27 11.39 4.12
N GLY A 13 -5.26 12.18 4.52
CA GLY A 13 -4.51 13.09 3.68
C GLY A 13 -4.70 14.59 3.97
N TYR A 14 -5.86 14.99 4.50
CA TYR A 14 -6.13 16.41 4.77
C TYR A 14 -6.65 16.63 6.19
N ARG A 15 -5.73 16.59 7.15
CA ARG A 15 -5.97 17.11 8.52
C ARG A 15 -5.83 18.62 8.62
N ASP A 16 -5.53 19.23 7.49
CA ASP A 16 -5.39 20.66 7.32
C ASP A 16 -6.64 21.16 6.60
N ILE A 17 -7.15 22.31 7.04
CA ILE A 17 -8.27 23.00 6.38
C ILE A 17 -7.83 24.40 6.01
N LEU A 18 -8.12 24.78 4.77
CA LEU A 18 -7.94 26.15 4.34
C LEU A 18 -9.24 26.92 4.60
N VAL A 19 -9.19 27.86 5.53
CA VAL A 19 -10.33 28.71 5.88
C VAL A 19 -10.05 30.11 5.35
N ILE A 20 -10.83 30.53 4.36
CA ILE A 20 -10.67 31.83 3.70
C ILE A 20 -11.93 32.67 3.88
N LYS A 21 -11.76 33.96 4.08
CA LYS A 21 -12.87 34.91 4.05
C LYS A 21 -12.97 35.48 2.65
N TYR A 22 -14.17 35.40 2.08
CA TYR A 22 -14.47 35.87 0.73
C TYR A 22 -15.44 37.04 0.81
N ASP A 23 -15.08 38.15 0.16
CA ASP A 23 -15.96 39.29 0.02
C ASP A 23 -16.77 39.20 -1.27
N LEU A 24 -18.10 39.25 -1.15
CA LEU A 24 -19.00 39.10 -2.30
C LEU A 24 -18.95 40.32 -3.23
N ASP A 25 -18.68 41.51 -2.69
CA ASP A 25 -18.70 42.76 -3.45
C ASP A 25 -17.41 42.94 -4.26
N SER A 26 -16.24 42.64 -3.66
CA SER A 26 -14.95 42.75 -4.34
C SER A 26 -14.50 41.48 -5.07
N GLU A 27 -15.23 40.37 -4.92
CA GLU A 27 -14.85 39.02 -5.39
C GLU A 27 -13.41 38.61 -5.01
N ALA A 28 -12.97 38.97 -3.80
CA ALA A 28 -11.58 38.76 -3.37
C ALA A 28 -11.47 38.09 -2.01
N LEU A 29 -10.30 37.48 -1.77
CA LEU A 29 -9.94 36.97 -0.44
C LEU A 29 -9.53 38.14 0.45
N VAL A 30 -10.13 38.22 1.62
CA VAL A 30 -9.88 39.28 2.61
C VAL A 30 -9.37 38.69 3.92
N ASN A 31 -8.76 39.53 4.75
CA ASN A 31 -8.26 39.11 6.06
C ASN A 31 -9.42 38.91 7.04
N PHE A 32 -9.31 37.91 7.90
CA PHE A 32 -10.17 37.81 9.08
C PHE A 32 -9.85 38.91 10.09
N THR A 33 -10.90 39.40 10.76
CA THR A 33 -10.76 40.24 11.96
C THR A 33 -10.49 39.37 13.18
N ILE A 34 -9.94 39.97 14.25
CA ILE A 34 -9.67 39.28 15.52
C ILE A 34 -10.95 38.67 16.10
N ASP A 35 -12.08 39.37 16.02
CA ASP A 35 -13.35 38.91 16.59
C ASP A 35 -13.93 37.74 15.80
N GLU A 36 -13.82 37.73 14.47
CA GLU A 36 -14.23 36.58 13.65
C GLU A 36 -13.39 35.34 13.97
N LEU A 37 -12.07 35.49 14.13
CA LEU A 37 -11.20 34.37 14.48
C LEU A 37 -11.50 33.79 15.85
N ARG A 38 -11.96 34.62 16.81
CA ARG A 38 -12.41 34.13 18.13
C ARG A 38 -13.62 33.21 18.02
N THR A 39 -14.42 33.28 16.96
CA THR A 39 -15.57 32.39 16.74
C THR A 39 -15.19 31.07 16.07
N ILE A 40 -14.01 30.98 15.45
CA ILE A 40 -13.55 29.76 14.79
C ILE A 40 -13.11 28.76 15.86
N ARG A 41 -13.79 27.61 15.91
CA ARG A 41 -13.44 26.48 16.78
C ARG A 41 -13.53 25.19 15.99
N MET A 42 -12.39 24.72 15.52
CA MET A 42 -12.28 23.51 14.73
C MET A 42 -11.25 22.53 15.35
N PRO A 43 -11.47 22.07 16.59
CA PRO A 43 -10.50 21.30 17.37
C PRO A 43 -10.16 19.92 16.77
N GLN A 44 -10.87 19.50 15.72
CA GLN A 44 -10.64 18.21 15.07
C GLN A 44 -9.61 18.31 13.92
N TYR A 45 -9.26 19.51 13.48
CA TYR A 45 -8.21 19.70 12.47
C TYR A 45 -6.85 19.85 13.15
N ARG A 46 -5.81 19.39 12.46
CA ARG A 46 -4.40 19.50 12.88
C ARG A 46 -3.88 20.90 12.63
N SER A 47 -4.19 21.47 11.45
CA SER A 47 -3.94 22.88 11.18
C SER A 47 -5.10 23.59 10.48
N ILE A 48 -5.26 24.87 10.82
CA ILE A 48 -6.17 25.79 10.14
C ILE A 48 -5.30 26.85 9.47
N LEU A 49 -5.40 26.95 8.16
CA LEU A 49 -4.72 27.99 7.39
C LEU A 49 -5.68 29.16 7.26
N LEU A 50 -5.25 30.32 7.74
CA LEU A 50 -6.07 31.53 7.83
C LEU A 50 -5.34 32.72 7.24
N ARG A 51 -6.07 33.51 6.46
CA ARG A 51 -5.60 34.80 5.94
C ARG A 51 -5.84 35.89 6.99
N TYR A 52 -4.80 36.38 7.65
CA TYR A 52 -4.85 37.47 8.65
C TYR A 52 -3.55 38.27 8.65
N GLU A 53 -3.53 39.51 9.17
CA GLU A 53 -2.34 40.38 9.14
C GLU A 53 -1.53 40.39 10.44
N ASN A 54 -2.12 40.77 11.58
CA ASN A 54 -1.40 41.02 12.83
C ASN A 54 -2.16 40.42 14.02
N ILE A 55 -1.69 39.28 14.54
CA ILE A 55 -2.29 38.65 15.72
C ILE A 55 -1.20 38.17 16.66
N PRO A 56 -1.21 38.60 17.93
CA PRO A 56 -0.48 37.90 18.98
C PRO A 56 -1.11 36.52 19.16
N ILE A 57 -0.40 35.47 18.71
CA ILE A 57 -0.86 34.07 18.74
C ILE A 57 -1.24 33.62 20.17
N THR A 58 -0.80 34.35 21.19
CA THR A 58 -1.08 34.11 22.62
C THR A 58 -2.56 34.22 23.02
N ASN A 59 -3.43 34.81 22.19
CA ASN A 59 -4.83 35.12 22.57
C ASN A 59 -5.90 34.22 21.92
N VAL A 60 -5.51 33.12 21.25
CA VAL A 60 -6.49 32.28 20.55
C VAL A 60 -6.41 30.82 20.99
N HIS A 61 -7.41 30.39 21.76
CA HIS A 61 -7.58 29.02 22.26
C HIS A 61 -8.04 28.09 21.13
N PHE A 62 -7.13 27.71 20.24
CA PHE A 62 -7.51 26.86 19.10
C PHE A 62 -7.44 25.36 19.37
N GLY A 63 -6.62 24.86 20.32
CA GLY A 63 -6.36 23.41 20.41
C GLY A 63 -5.81 22.79 19.12
N THR A 64 -5.47 23.62 18.13
CA THR A 64 -5.16 23.31 16.73
C THR A 64 -4.11 24.32 16.24
N VAL A 65 -3.18 23.91 15.38
CA VAL A 65 -2.11 24.79 14.86
C VAL A 65 -2.69 25.78 13.85
N VAL A 66 -2.56 27.09 14.09
CA VAL A 66 -2.98 28.11 13.11
C VAL A 66 -1.79 28.60 12.30
N ARG A 67 -1.91 28.57 10.97
CA ARG A 67 -0.89 29.07 10.03
C ARG A 67 -1.39 30.30 9.30
N LYS A 68 -0.52 31.30 9.16
CA LYS A 68 -0.80 32.55 8.45
C LYS A 68 -0.55 32.37 6.96
N CYS A 69 -1.51 32.74 6.12
CA CYS A 69 -1.38 32.76 4.65
C CYS A 69 -1.81 34.12 4.06
N SER A 70 -1.35 35.22 4.64
CA SER A 70 -1.75 36.60 4.27
C SER A 70 -1.52 36.98 2.81
N ASP A 71 -0.58 36.32 2.14
CA ASP A 71 -0.14 36.53 0.76
C ASP A 71 -0.87 35.62 -0.25
N LEU A 72 -1.81 34.79 0.20
CA LEU A 72 -2.59 33.86 -0.62
C LEU A 72 -3.73 34.57 -1.35
N SER A 73 -3.73 34.54 -2.69
CA SER A 73 -4.80 35.09 -3.54
C SER A 73 -5.85 34.05 -3.95
N LEU A 74 -6.97 34.50 -4.53
CA LEU A 74 -7.94 33.58 -5.14
C LEU A 74 -7.36 32.91 -6.39
N GLU A 75 -6.58 33.64 -7.18
CA GLU A 75 -5.89 33.11 -8.37
C GLU A 75 -4.93 31.97 -8.00
N ASP A 76 -4.18 32.11 -6.90
CA ASP A 76 -3.34 31.04 -6.38
C ASP A 76 -4.17 29.75 -6.16
N LEU A 77 -5.35 29.85 -5.55
CA LEU A 77 -6.19 28.68 -5.23
C LEU A 77 -6.88 28.06 -6.45
N MET A 78 -7.16 28.87 -7.47
CA MET A 78 -7.78 28.40 -8.72
C MET A 78 -6.75 27.93 -9.76
N ALA A 79 -5.46 28.20 -9.54
CA ALA A 79 -4.40 27.76 -10.45
C ALA A 79 -4.32 26.23 -10.51
N SER A 80 -4.49 25.67 -11.72
CA SER A 80 -4.44 24.23 -11.98
C SER A 80 -3.33 23.96 -13.02
N PRO A 81 -2.35 23.09 -12.72
CA PRO A 81 -2.20 22.31 -11.49
C PRO A 81 -1.68 23.14 -10.29
N VAL A 82 -1.86 22.62 -9.08
CA VAL A 82 -1.27 23.16 -7.84
C VAL A 82 0.26 23.28 -8.01
N THR A 83 0.81 24.45 -7.72
CA THR A 83 2.23 24.75 -7.93
C THR A 83 3.08 24.50 -6.67
N PRO A 84 4.36 24.12 -6.80
CA PRO A 84 5.28 24.03 -5.67
C PRO A 84 5.39 25.33 -4.86
N GLU A 85 5.32 26.48 -5.54
CA GLU A 85 5.30 27.81 -4.94
C GLU A 85 4.08 28.01 -4.04
N LEU A 86 2.89 27.60 -4.49
CA LEU A 86 1.69 27.60 -3.68
C LEU A 86 1.82 26.68 -2.47
N CYS A 87 2.33 25.47 -2.66
CA CYS A 87 2.58 24.53 -1.57
C CYS A 87 3.52 25.11 -0.50
N LYS A 88 4.52 25.93 -0.88
CA LYS A 88 5.37 26.68 0.06
C LYS A 88 4.58 27.77 0.80
N LYS A 89 3.73 28.54 0.10
CA LYS A 89 2.88 29.59 0.73
C LYS A 89 1.96 29.03 1.80
N ILE A 90 1.40 27.83 1.56
CA ILE A 90 0.46 27.17 2.48
C ILE A 90 1.11 26.06 3.32
N PHE A 91 2.42 25.85 3.20
CA PHE A 91 3.22 24.88 3.97
C PHE A 91 2.69 23.43 3.93
N ILE A 92 2.35 22.95 2.73
CA ILE A 92 1.97 21.55 2.46
C ILE A 92 3.03 20.87 1.59
N ASP A 93 2.97 19.53 1.49
CA ASP A 93 3.90 18.75 0.67
C ASP A 93 3.91 19.27 -0.79
N PRO A 94 5.06 19.72 -1.32
CA PRO A 94 5.16 20.27 -2.67
C PRO A 94 4.84 19.24 -3.78
N GLU A 95 4.76 17.95 -3.46
CA GLU A 95 4.33 16.90 -4.40
C GLU A 95 2.83 16.63 -4.36
N THR A 96 2.07 17.36 -3.54
CA THR A 96 0.60 17.29 -3.56
C THR A 96 0.04 17.80 -4.89
N LYS A 97 -0.88 17.03 -5.47
CA LYS A 97 -1.58 17.41 -6.71
C LYS A 97 -2.88 18.18 -6.45
N ALA A 98 -3.24 18.37 -5.19
CA ALA A 98 -4.50 18.97 -4.76
C ALA A 98 -4.31 19.72 -3.43
N LEU A 99 -5.11 20.78 -3.26
CA LEU A 99 -5.26 21.58 -2.05
C LEU A 99 -6.07 20.83 -0.99
N PRO A 100 -5.90 21.17 0.31
CA PRO A 100 -6.81 20.72 1.36
C PRO A 100 -8.26 21.17 1.13
N PRO A 101 -9.24 20.59 1.85
CA PRO A 101 -10.60 21.10 1.89
C PRO A 101 -10.62 22.60 2.14
N ILE A 102 -11.42 23.30 1.34
CA ILE A 102 -11.54 24.75 1.41
C ILE A 102 -12.89 25.10 2.04
N LEU A 103 -12.85 25.84 3.14
CA LEU A 103 -14.03 26.46 3.73
C LEU A 103 -13.99 27.96 3.48
N ILE A 104 -14.99 28.42 2.74
CA ILE A 104 -15.16 29.81 2.37
C ILE A 104 -16.17 30.45 3.31
N TYR A 105 -15.73 31.43 4.07
CA TYR A 105 -16.55 32.21 4.98
C TYR A 105 -17.08 33.48 4.29
N THR A 106 -18.40 33.60 4.16
CA THR A 106 -19.10 34.73 3.53
C THR A 106 -20.17 35.30 4.47
N PRO A 107 -19.79 36.16 5.45
CA PRO A 107 -20.73 36.67 6.45
C PRO A 107 -21.88 37.50 5.86
N THR A 108 -21.67 38.10 4.69
CA THR A 108 -22.62 38.91 3.94
C THR A 108 -23.63 38.08 3.15
N TRP A 109 -23.57 36.74 3.20
CA TRP A 109 -24.52 35.86 2.51
C TRP A 109 -25.98 36.19 2.91
N PRO A 110 -26.84 36.66 1.98
CA PRO A 110 -28.24 36.96 2.28
C PRO A 110 -29.01 35.70 2.71
N THR A 111 -29.71 35.78 3.83
CA THR A 111 -30.70 34.77 4.26
C THR A 111 -31.95 34.95 3.42
N GLN A 112 -32.27 34.01 2.53
CA GLN A 112 -33.57 34.02 1.86
C GLN A 112 -34.69 33.88 2.90
N SER A 113 -35.60 34.83 2.92
CA SER A 113 -36.91 34.74 3.53
C SER A 113 -37.89 34.21 2.49
N ASP A 114 -37.97 32.90 2.31
CA ASP A 114 -39.20 32.18 1.90
C ASP A 114 -38.98 30.66 1.94
N PRO A 115 -40.02 29.85 2.24
CA PRO A 115 -39.85 28.43 2.55
C PRO A 115 -39.83 27.56 1.28
N LEU A 116 -38.96 26.54 1.33
CA LEU A 116 -38.90 25.36 0.45
C LEU A 116 -38.36 25.57 -0.98
N ASP A 117 -37.03 25.69 -1.07
CA ASP A 117 -36.28 24.87 -2.04
C ASP A 117 -34.91 24.51 -1.45
N SER A 118 -34.70 23.25 -1.09
CA SER A 118 -33.47 22.73 -0.45
C SER A 118 -32.31 22.57 -1.45
N SER A 119 -32.26 23.43 -2.47
CA SER A 119 -31.26 23.45 -3.54
C SER A 119 -30.60 24.82 -3.68
N SER A 120 -30.46 25.55 -2.56
CA SER A 120 -29.93 26.92 -2.51
C SER A 120 -28.57 27.03 -3.21
N SER A 121 -28.55 27.74 -4.35
CA SER A 121 -27.36 28.13 -5.08
C SER A 121 -26.41 28.92 -4.16
N SER A 122 -25.17 28.46 -4.05
CA SER A 122 -24.08 29.19 -3.37
C SER A 122 -24.06 30.67 -3.79
N PRO A 123 -23.82 31.62 -2.86
CA PRO A 123 -23.71 33.05 -3.21
C PRO A 123 -22.43 33.37 -4.01
N ILE A 124 -21.52 32.41 -4.10
CA ILE A 124 -20.26 32.52 -4.84
C ILE A 124 -20.51 32.09 -6.29
N ASN A 125 -19.91 32.82 -7.24
CA ASN A 125 -19.94 32.49 -8.65
C ASN A 125 -19.66 30.98 -8.87
N PRO A 126 -20.57 30.22 -9.51
CA PRO A 126 -20.39 28.79 -9.74
C PRO A 126 -19.10 28.44 -10.49
N GLN A 127 -18.56 29.35 -11.31
CA GLN A 127 -17.28 29.15 -11.99
C GLN A 127 -16.11 29.15 -11.01
N ILE A 128 -16.13 30.01 -9.98
CA ILE A 128 -15.13 30.03 -8.92
C ILE A 128 -15.20 28.73 -8.13
N ILE A 129 -16.40 28.29 -7.74
CA ILE A 129 -16.55 27.02 -7.02
C ILE A 129 -16.09 25.84 -7.89
N SER A 130 -16.44 25.83 -9.17
CA SER A 130 -15.96 24.82 -10.12
C SER A 130 -14.44 24.81 -10.22
N ALA A 131 -13.79 25.98 -10.33
CA ALA A 131 -12.34 26.12 -10.39
C ALA A 131 -11.66 25.70 -9.07
N LEU A 132 -12.24 26.01 -7.92
CA LEU A 132 -11.70 25.54 -6.63
C LEU A 132 -11.87 24.02 -6.47
N LEU A 133 -12.98 23.46 -6.91
CA LEU A 133 -13.20 22.01 -7.00
C LEU A 133 -12.32 21.35 -8.06
N GLU A 134 -11.60 22.13 -8.88
CA GLU A 134 -10.55 21.58 -9.73
C GLU A 134 -9.28 21.21 -8.97
N ASN A 135 -9.02 21.89 -7.85
CA ASN A 135 -7.80 21.76 -7.08
C ASN A 135 -8.04 21.19 -5.68
N SER A 136 -9.26 21.22 -5.14
CA SER A 136 -9.61 20.72 -3.81
C SER A 136 -10.71 19.65 -3.88
N PRO A 137 -10.65 18.59 -3.06
CA PRO A 137 -11.68 17.54 -3.05
C PRO A 137 -13.04 18.02 -2.53
N ILE A 138 -13.04 19.03 -1.66
CA ILE A 138 -14.23 19.57 -0.99
C ILE A 138 -14.10 21.09 -0.94
N VAL A 139 -15.12 21.78 -1.43
CA VAL A 139 -15.27 23.22 -1.26
C VAL A 139 -16.61 23.45 -0.60
N ALA A 140 -16.61 24.23 0.47
CA ALA A 140 -17.85 24.61 1.11
C ALA A 140 -17.88 26.08 1.44
N VAL A 141 -19.10 26.57 1.57
CA VAL A 141 -19.41 27.96 1.82
C VAL A 141 -20.24 28.03 3.10
N CYS A 142 -19.85 28.88 4.03
CA CYS A 142 -20.61 29.10 5.26
C CYS A 142 -20.78 30.58 5.58
N LYS A 143 -21.95 30.92 6.13
CA LYS A 143 -22.23 32.24 6.70
C LYS A 143 -21.82 32.34 8.17
N SER A 144 -21.84 31.21 8.87
CA SER A 144 -21.56 31.13 10.30
C SER A 144 -20.82 29.84 10.63
N PHE A 145 -19.83 29.93 11.52
CA PHE A 145 -19.14 28.75 12.06
C PHE A 145 -19.95 28.02 13.15
N THR A 146 -21.03 28.63 13.64
CA THR A 146 -21.82 28.07 14.75
C THR A 146 -23.07 27.32 14.30
N ASN A 147 -23.59 27.59 13.09
CA ASN A 147 -24.83 26.99 12.57
C ASN A 147 -24.59 26.18 11.29
N VAL A 148 -24.76 24.85 11.38
CA VAL A 148 -24.55 23.90 10.28
C VAL A 148 -25.55 24.06 9.14
N GLU A 149 -26.77 24.48 9.43
CA GLU A 149 -27.81 24.68 8.41
C GLU A 149 -27.46 25.81 7.44
N GLN A 150 -26.41 26.59 7.74
CA GLN A 150 -25.89 27.67 6.91
C GLN A 150 -24.62 27.26 6.14
N PHE A 151 -24.43 25.96 5.90
CA PHE A 151 -23.35 25.43 5.08
C PHE A 151 -23.89 24.94 3.74
N SER A 152 -23.26 25.38 2.66
CA SER A 152 -23.40 24.78 1.32
C SER A 152 -22.12 24.03 1.01
N ILE A 153 -22.22 22.72 0.78
CA ILE A 153 -21.06 21.85 0.54
C ILE A 153 -21.12 21.33 -0.89
N GLN A 154 -20.00 21.46 -1.60
CA GLN A 154 -19.80 20.86 -2.90
C GLN A 154 -18.59 19.94 -2.86
N THR A 155 -18.71 18.78 -3.47
CA THR A 155 -17.69 17.73 -3.43
C THR A 155 -17.31 17.32 -4.84
N ASN A 156 -16.02 17.13 -5.09
CA ASN A 156 -15.53 16.57 -6.34
C ASN A 156 -14.59 15.39 -6.06
N PHE A 157 -15.14 14.32 -5.50
CA PHE A 157 -14.37 13.10 -5.18
C PHE A 157 -13.72 12.43 -6.40
N LYS A 158 -14.13 12.78 -7.63
CA LYS A 158 -13.43 12.33 -8.85
C LYS A 158 -11.99 12.88 -8.96
N LYS A 159 -11.67 13.96 -8.23
CA LYS A 159 -10.38 14.64 -8.21
C LYS A 159 -9.56 14.42 -6.94
N SER A 160 -9.89 13.45 -6.08
CA SER A 160 -8.84 12.85 -5.25
C SER A 160 -7.86 12.18 -6.22
N ILE A 161 -6.95 12.96 -6.80
CA ILE A 161 -5.96 12.45 -7.74
C ILE A 161 -5.20 11.43 -6.91
N PRO A 162 -5.23 10.14 -7.28
CA PRO A 162 -4.45 9.15 -6.58
C PRO A 162 -3.03 9.70 -6.49
N GLN A 163 -2.51 9.81 -5.27
CA GLN A 163 -1.08 10.06 -5.12
C GLN A 163 -0.38 9.07 -6.05
N VAL A 164 0.57 9.56 -6.86
CA VAL A 164 1.31 8.65 -7.75
C VAL A 164 2.00 7.67 -6.83
N SER A 165 1.55 6.43 -6.88
CA SER A 165 2.08 5.41 -6.01
C SER A 165 3.47 5.02 -6.48
N ASP A 166 4.37 4.87 -5.52
CA ASP A 166 5.66 4.21 -5.68
C ASP A 166 5.50 2.72 -6.04
N THR A 167 4.31 2.14 -5.79
CA THR A 167 3.96 0.77 -6.17
C THR A 167 3.53 0.75 -7.64
N PRO A 168 4.27 0.08 -8.53
CA PRO A 168 3.93 0.02 -9.95
C PRO A 168 2.57 -0.65 -10.18
N GLY A 169 1.71 0.01 -10.94
CA GLY A 169 0.72 -0.65 -11.81
C GLY A 169 -0.24 -1.67 -11.19
N ALA A 170 -0.61 -1.57 -9.92
CA ALA A 170 -1.65 -2.43 -9.33
C ALA A 170 -2.93 -2.34 -10.19
N ARG A 171 -3.26 -3.44 -10.88
CA ARG A 171 -4.46 -3.57 -11.73
C ARG A 171 -5.25 -4.77 -11.23
N PRO A 172 -6.58 -4.65 -11.04
CA PRO A 172 -7.42 -3.47 -11.27
C PRO A 172 -7.20 -2.34 -10.24
N ASP A 173 -7.58 -1.11 -10.61
CA ASP A 173 -7.62 0.03 -9.68
C ASP A 173 -8.53 -0.28 -8.48
N PRO A 174 -8.07 -0.19 -7.22
CA PRO A 174 -8.87 -0.37 -6.00
C PRO A 174 -10.20 0.40 -5.96
N ALA A 175 -10.35 1.47 -6.77
CA ALA A 175 -11.58 2.25 -6.87
C ALA A 175 -12.70 1.66 -7.76
N SER A 176 -12.46 0.54 -8.45
CA SER A 176 -13.41 0.00 -9.44
C SER A 176 -14.73 -0.49 -8.83
N GLY A 177 -14.75 -0.95 -7.58
CA GLY A 177 -15.91 -1.59 -6.93
C GLY A 177 -16.33 -2.89 -7.61
N GLU A 178 -15.39 -3.53 -8.29
CA GLU A 178 -15.51 -4.80 -9.01
C GLU A 178 -14.33 -5.73 -8.70
N GLN A 179 -13.64 -5.50 -7.58
CA GLN A 179 -12.49 -6.28 -7.16
C GLN A 179 -12.92 -7.71 -6.84
N ILE A 180 -14.00 -7.88 -6.07
CA ILE A 180 -14.53 -9.22 -5.76
C ILE A 180 -15.02 -9.89 -7.05
N TYR A 181 -15.65 -9.13 -7.95
CA TYR A 181 -16.05 -9.65 -9.26
C TYR A 181 -14.86 -10.21 -10.04
N LYS A 182 -13.73 -9.49 -10.06
CA LYS A 182 -12.49 -9.94 -10.72
C LYS A 182 -11.83 -11.10 -9.98
N LEU A 183 -11.91 -11.14 -8.64
CA LEU A 183 -11.39 -12.23 -7.81
C LEU A 183 -12.05 -13.57 -8.17
N MET A 184 -13.32 -13.56 -8.62
CA MET A 184 -14.03 -14.78 -9.02
C MET A 184 -13.36 -15.53 -10.19
N ASN A 185 -12.49 -14.88 -10.95
CA ASN A 185 -11.67 -15.55 -11.97
C ASN A 185 -10.53 -16.40 -11.37
N TYR A 186 -10.28 -16.29 -10.06
CA TYR A 186 -9.20 -16.95 -9.33
C TYR A 186 -9.77 -17.86 -8.23
N GLN A 187 -10.28 -19.03 -8.60
CA GLN A 187 -11.02 -19.93 -7.68
C GLN A 187 -10.24 -20.34 -6.41
N SER A 188 -8.92 -20.47 -6.48
CA SER A 188 -8.06 -20.69 -5.31
C SER A 188 -8.11 -19.50 -4.35
N HIS A 189 -8.04 -18.27 -4.85
CA HIS A 189 -8.10 -17.05 -4.04
C HIS A 189 -9.48 -16.83 -3.44
N VAL A 190 -10.56 -17.18 -4.16
CA VAL A 190 -11.92 -17.22 -3.60
C VAL A 190 -11.98 -18.16 -2.39
N SER A 191 -11.33 -19.32 -2.48
CA SER A 191 -11.27 -20.27 -1.37
C SER A 191 -10.45 -19.73 -0.19
N TYR A 192 -9.30 -19.10 -0.45
CA TYR A 192 -8.49 -18.47 0.60
C TYR A 192 -9.22 -17.33 1.28
N PHE A 193 -9.87 -16.46 0.51
CA PHE A 193 -10.68 -15.37 1.03
C PHE A 193 -11.80 -15.87 1.94
N ALA A 194 -12.52 -16.91 1.52
CA ALA A 194 -13.62 -17.48 2.30
C ALA A 194 -13.16 -18.06 3.64
N THR A 195 -11.99 -18.70 3.68
CA THR A 195 -11.38 -19.16 4.94
C THR A 195 -10.90 -17.97 5.78
N TRP A 196 -10.16 -17.04 5.18
CA TRP A 196 -9.60 -15.86 5.84
C TRP A 196 -10.68 -15.03 6.54
N ILE A 197 -11.77 -14.71 5.84
CA ILE A 197 -12.83 -13.83 6.38
C ILE A 197 -13.53 -14.48 7.57
N VAL A 198 -13.70 -15.81 7.53
CA VAL A 198 -14.34 -16.58 8.58
C VAL A 198 -13.44 -16.70 9.82
N GLU A 199 -12.15 -16.97 9.63
CA GLU A 199 -11.19 -17.07 10.73
C GLU A 199 -10.96 -15.74 11.45
N ARG A 200 -11.13 -14.62 10.74
CA ARG A 200 -10.97 -13.28 11.30
C ARG A 200 -12.24 -12.71 11.89
N CYS A 201 -13.41 -13.21 11.52
CA CYS A 201 -14.68 -12.69 12.03
C CYS A 201 -14.97 -13.21 13.45
N PRO A 202 -15.02 -12.34 14.47
CA PRO A 202 -15.24 -12.75 15.86
C PRO A 202 -16.63 -13.36 16.09
N ALA A 203 -17.60 -13.11 15.19
CA ALA A 203 -18.92 -13.73 15.24
C ALA A 203 -18.91 -15.23 14.89
N VAL A 204 -17.86 -15.71 14.19
CA VAL A 204 -17.79 -17.12 13.77
C VAL A 204 -17.07 -17.96 14.80
N LYS A 205 -17.78 -18.96 15.35
CA LYS A 205 -17.20 -19.93 16.28
C LYS A 205 -16.21 -20.85 15.55
N LYS A 206 -15.03 -21.08 16.15
CA LYS A 206 -13.93 -21.87 15.57
C LYS A 206 -14.35 -23.25 15.04
N HIS A 207 -15.24 -23.97 15.72
CA HIS A 207 -15.70 -25.30 15.28
C HIS A 207 -16.61 -25.27 14.03
N ARG A 208 -17.13 -24.09 13.63
CA ARG A 208 -17.95 -23.89 12.43
C ARG A 208 -17.19 -23.26 11.28
N SER A 209 -15.88 -23.01 11.41
CA SER A 209 -15.11 -22.26 10.42
C SER A 209 -15.18 -22.89 9.02
N THR A 210 -15.04 -24.21 8.93
CA THR A 210 -15.09 -24.94 7.66
C THR A 210 -16.46 -24.86 6.98
N GLU A 211 -17.53 -25.05 7.75
CA GLU A 211 -18.92 -24.94 7.28
C GLU A 211 -19.21 -23.52 6.78
N LYS A 212 -18.84 -22.52 7.58
CA LYS A 212 -19.05 -21.10 7.24
C LYS A 212 -18.22 -20.66 6.04
N ALA A 213 -17.00 -21.15 5.88
CA ALA A 213 -16.20 -20.88 4.69
C ALA A 213 -16.85 -21.45 3.43
N ALA A 214 -17.50 -22.63 3.52
CA ALA A 214 -18.29 -23.17 2.42
C ALA A 214 -19.50 -22.29 2.09
N GLU A 215 -20.26 -21.85 3.10
CA GLU A 215 -21.38 -20.92 2.92
C GLU A 215 -20.95 -19.60 2.24
N VAL A 216 -19.80 -19.04 2.63
CA VAL A 216 -19.23 -17.83 2.00
C VAL A 216 -18.94 -18.08 0.53
N ARG A 217 -18.28 -19.19 0.17
CA ARG A 217 -18.02 -19.53 -1.24
C ARG A 217 -19.31 -19.67 -2.05
N ASP A 218 -20.32 -20.31 -1.49
CA ASP A 218 -21.61 -20.50 -2.16
C ASP A 218 -22.33 -19.16 -2.38
N LEU A 219 -22.27 -18.27 -1.39
CA LEU A 219 -22.80 -16.91 -1.50
C LEU A 219 -22.11 -16.13 -2.63
N LEU A 220 -20.77 -16.11 -2.66
CA LEU A 220 -19.99 -15.42 -3.69
C LEU A 220 -20.33 -15.95 -5.09
N ASN A 221 -20.37 -17.27 -5.26
CA ASN A 221 -20.75 -17.92 -6.52
C ASN A 221 -22.18 -17.57 -6.95
N LYS A 222 -23.12 -17.53 -6.01
CA LYS A 222 -24.51 -17.15 -6.27
C LYS A 222 -24.64 -15.70 -6.74
N ILE A 223 -23.94 -14.76 -6.08
CA ILE A 223 -23.94 -13.35 -6.46
C ILE A 223 -23.29 -13.17 -7.84
N TYR A 224 -22.14 -13.79 -8.07
CA TYR A 224 -21.43 -13.77 -9.35
C TYR A 224 -22.30 -14.26 -10.52
N LYS A 225 -23.02 -15.37 -10.34
CA LYS A 225 -23.96 -15.89 -11.34
C LYS A 225 -25.10 -14.92 -11.63
N LYS A 226 -25.71 -14.34 -10.59
CA LYS A 226 -26.81 -13.35 -10.74
C LYS A 226 -26.36 -12.08 -11.45
N TRP A 227 -25.14 -11.62 -11.18
CA TRP A 227 -24.56 -10.47 -11.85
C TRP A 227 -24.38 -10.73 -13.34
N ASN A 228 -23.74 -11.85 -13.70
CA ASN A 228 -23.51 -12.22 -15.10
C ASN A 228 -24.81 -12.50 -15.88
N SER A 229 -25.86 -12.94 -15.22
CA SER A 229 -27.19 -13.14 -15.83
C SER A 229 -28.07 -11.88 -15.82
N LYS A 230 -27.56 -10.72 -15.38
CA LYS A 230 -28.30 -9.46 -15.22
C LYS A 230 -29.55 -9.58 -14.33
N GLN A 231 -29.54 -10.55 -13.41
CA GLN A 231 -30.59 -10.78 -12.42
C GLN A 231 -30.36 -10.01 -11.12
N LEU A 232 -29.23 -9.30 -11.01
CA LEU A 232 -28.91 -8.43 -9.88
C LEU A 232 -29.26 -6.98 -10.24
N ALA A 233 -30.37 -6.47 -9.71
CA ALA A 233 -30.72 -5.06 -9.81
C ALA A 233 -30.00 -4.28 -8.70
N LEU A 234 -28.84 -3.71 -9.01
CA LEU A 234 -28.16 -2.77 -8.10
C LEU A 234 -28.84 -1.42 -8.23
N ASN A 235 -29.71 -1.08 -7.28
CA ASN A 235 -30.52 0.14 -7.38
C ASN A 235 -29.71 1.44 -7.23
N THR A 236 -28.43 1.38 -6.84
CA THR A 236 -27.48 2.53 -6.75
C THR A 236 -26.05 2.13 -6.32
N ARG A 237 -25.79 0.90 -5.88
CA ARG A 237 -24.53 0.45 -5.25
C ARG A 237 -23.54 -0.17 -6.23
N LYS A 238 -22.23 -0.11 -5.95
CA LYS A 238 -21.22 -0.89 -6.69
C LYS A 238 -21.30 -2.38 -6.31
N TYR A 239 -20.75 -3.26 -7.14
CA TYR A 239 -20.85 -4.72 -6.97
C TYR A 239 -20.25 -5.18 -5.63
N ASP A 240 -19.06 -4.70 -5.30
CA ASP A 240 -18.35 -5.12 -4.09
C ASP A 240 -19.09 -4.70 -2.80
N ASP A 241 -19.67 -3.51 -2.75
CA ASP A 241 -20.45 -3.00 -1.62
C ASP A 241 -21.64 -3.93 -1.31
N TYR A 242 -22.31 -4.38 -2.38
CA TYR A 242 -23.39 -5.33 -2.26
C TYR A 242 -22.90 -6.66 -1.69
N VAL A 243 -21.73 -7.14 -2.16
CA VAL A 243 -21.14 -8.37 -1.63
C VAL A 243 -20.76 -8.23 -0.15
N TYR A 244 -20.12 -7.14 0.27
CA TYR A 244 -19.75 -6.93 1.68
C TYR A 244 -20.97 -6.90 2.61
N ASP A 245 -22.07 -6.31 2.17
CA ASP A 245 -23.33 -6.32 2.93
C ASP A 245 -23.91 -7.74 3.07
N GLU A 246 -23.89 -8.53 2.00
CA GLU A 246 -24.35 -9.92 2.04
C GLU A 246 -23.43 -10.80 2.90
N LEU A 247 -22.11 -10.59 2.83
CA LEU A 247 -21.13 -11.24 3.70
C LEU A 247 -21.38 -10.88 5.17
N TYR A 248 -21.63 -9.60 5.47
CA TYR A 248 -21.93 -9.16 6.84
C TYR A 248 -23.19 -9.86 7.38
N LYS A 249 -24.28 -9.92 6.59
CA LYS A 249 -25.51 -10.63 6.97
C LYS A 249 -25.26 -12.12 7.26
N LEU A 250 -24.42 -12.76 6.45
CA LEU A 250 -24.07 -14.17 6.59
C LEU A 250 -23.25 -14.46 7.86
N LEU A 251 -22.29 -13.57 8.17
CA LEU A 251 -21.34 -13.76 9.28
C LEU A 251 -21.95 -13.36 10.63
N TRP A 252 -22.62 -12.22 10.70
CA TRP A 252 -23.15 -11.65 11.95
C TRP A 252 -24.58 -12.06 12.25
N THR A 253 -25.27 -12.73 11.33
CA THR A 253 -26.70 -13.08 11.44
C THR A 253 -27.62 -11.88 11.74
N SER A 254 -27.17 -10.66 11.39
CA SER A 254 -27.90 -9.40 11.54
C SER A 254 -28.52 -8.97 10.21
N ARG A 255 -29.63 -8.21 10.27
CA ARG A 255 -30.30 -7.69 9.06
C ARG A 255 -29.57 -6.50 8.44
N LYS A 256 -28.76 -5.76 9.20
CA LYS A 256 -28.08 -4.55 8.72
C LYS A 256 -26.74 -4.32 9.41
N ARG A 257 -25.75 -3.88 8.62
CA ARG A 257 -24.45 -3.40 9.12
C ARG A 257 -24.67 -2.13 9.97
N PRO A 258 -24.07 -2.01 11.16
CA PRO A 258 -24.16 -0.79 11.95
C PRO A 258 -23.39 0.36 11.28
N GLN A 259 -23.65 1.57 11.75
CA GLN A 259 -22.93 2.75 11.27
C GLN A 259 -21.46 2.71 11.75
N PRO A 260 -20.53 3.25 10.97
CA PRO A 260 -19.13 3.30 11.36
C PRO A 260 -18.89 4.06 12.67
N LEU A 261 -17.94 3.59 13.48
CA LEU A 261 -17.46 4.29 14.66
C LEU A 261 -16.05 4.84 14.41
N LYS A 262 -15.80 6.09 14.82
CA LYS A 262 -14.48 6.76 14.70
C LYS A 262 -13.52 6.36 15.83
N ILE A 263 -13.33 5.08 16.06
CA ILE A 263 -12.35 4.58 17.03
C ILE A 263 -11.35 3.68 16.34
N ALA A 264 -10.08 3.81 16.72
CA ALA A 264 -9.07 2.85 16.29
C ALA A 264 -9.48 1.45 16.75
N ALA A 265 -9.34 0.49 15.84
CA ALA A 265 -9.51 -0.92 16.12
C ALA A 265 -8.85 -1.36 17.45
N PRO A 266 -9.56 -1.92 18.48
CA PRO A 266 -8.93 -2.34 19.74
C PRO A 266 -8.14 -3.67 19.61
N ASN A 267 -7.65 -3.97 18.42
CA ASN A 267 -7.11 -5.26 18.07
C ASN A 267 -5.62 -5.42 18.43
N SER A 268 -4.93 -4.38 18.91
CA SER A 268 -3.50 -4.48 19.24
C SER A 268 -3.26 -4.91 20.69
N ALA A 269 -4.07 -4.45 21.67
CA ALA A 269 -3.88 -4.78 23.09
C ALA A 269 -3.80 -6.29 23.37
N HIS A 270 -4.63 -7.08 22.69
CA HIS A 270 -4.65 -8.55 22.81
C HIS A 270 -3.49 -9.27 22.10
N ARG A 271 -2.79 -8.58 21.18
CA ARG A 271 -1.73 -9.15 20.34
C ARG A 271 -0.36 -8.51 20.59
N GLN A 272 -0.28 -7.53 21.49
CA GLN A 272 0.91 -6.70 21.71
C GLN A 272 2.14 -7.55 22.00
N LEU A 273 2.07 -8.50 22.93
CA LEU A 273 3.24 -9.27 23.36
C LEU A 273 3.70 -10.25 22.29
N ARG A 274 2.76 -10.83 21.52
CA ARG A 274 3.09 -11.63 20.34
C ARG A 274 3.85 -10.81 19.29
N ARG A 275 3.43 -9.56 19.05
CA ARG A 275 4.12 -8.64 18.13
C ARG A 275 5.48 -8.21 18.66
N VAL A 276 5.60 -7.98 19.97
CA VAL A 276 6.89 -7.70 20.61
C VAL A 276 7.84 -8.91 20.46
N VAL A 277 7.37 -10.14 20.68
CA VAL A 277 8.18 -11.34 20.44
C VAL A 277 8.65 -11.42 18.98
N GLU A 278 7.77 -11.15 18.02
CA GLU A 278 8.11 -11.12 16.59
C GLU A 278 9.19 -10.07 16.28
N ILE A 279 9.02 -8.82 16.75
CA ILE A 279 9.98 -7.72 16.56
C ILE A 279 11.33 -8.07 17.19
N VAL A 280 11.33 -8.38 18.50
CA VAL A 280 12.54 -8.69 19.27
C VAL A 280 13.28 -9.87 18.65
N SER A 281 12.56 -10.93 18.28
CA SER A 281 13.20 -12.12 17.72
C SER A 281 13.92 -11.85 16.41
N THR A 282 13.34 -11.02 15.54
CA THR A 282 13.95 -10.70 14.24
C THR A 282 15.09 -9.68 14.40
N VAL A 283 14.95 -8.70 15.29
CA VAL A 283 16.02 -7.72 15.59
C VAL A 283 17.23 -8.39 16.28
N GLU A 284 16.99 -9.30 17.23
CA GLU A 284 18.07 -10.05 17.90
C GLU A 284 18.81 -10.98 16.93
N GLU A 285 18.11 -11.58 15.97
CA GLU A 285 18.74 -12.33 14.88
C GLU A 285 19.63 -11.42 14.02
N ALA A 286 19.14 -10.23 13.64
CA ALA A 286 19.93 -9.23 12.92
C ALA A 286 21.14 -8.72 13.73
N ALA A 287 21.06 -8.76 15.06
CA ALA A 287 22.14 -8.46 15.99
C ALA A 287 23.12 -9.62 16.20
N GLY A 288 22.88 -10.79 15.59
CA GLY A 288 23.74 -11.96 15.69
C GLY A 288 23.51 -12.82 16.94
N SER A 289 22.36 -12.66 17.61
CA SER A 289 21.98 -13.50 18.76
C SER A 289 21.79 -14.95 18.35
N THR A 290 22.37 -15.88 19.13
CA THR A 290 22.23 -17.33 18.91
C THR A 290 21.09 -17.94 19.75
N ASN A 291 20.58 -17.20 20.74
CA ASN A 291 19.52 -17.67 21.66
C ASN A 291 18.13 -17.17 21.26
N LEU A 292 17.73 -17.39 20.01
CA LEU A 292 16.42 -16.94 19.52
C LEU A 292 15.26 -17.71 20.18
N ARG A 293 15.48 -18.97 20.57
CA ARG A 293 14.47 -19.82 21.25
C ARG A 293 14.10 -19.31 22.64
N GLY A 294 14.98 -18.53 23.27
CA GLY A 294 14.73 -17.91 24.56
C GLY A 294 13.75 -16.72 24.50
N ILE A 295 13.41 -16.23 23.30
CA ILE A 295 12.54 -15.07 23.12
C ILE A 295 11.09 -15.56 23.10
N THR A 296 10.49 -15.59 24.29
CA THR A 296 9.09 -16.00 24.49
C THR A 296 8.32 -14.90 25.20
N GLU A 297 6.98 -14.90 25.07
CA GLU A 297 6.13 -13.94 25.78
C GLU A 297 6.43 -13.93 27.29
N THR A 298 6.57 -15.11 27.91
CA THR A 298 6.92 -15.26 29.32
C THR A 298 8.28 -14.67 29.65
N ASN A 299 9.33 -15.04 28.91
CA ASN A 299 10.69 -14.57 29.22
C ASN A 299 10.86 -13.07 29.01
N LEU A 300 10.19 -12.47 28.03
CA LEU A 300 10.23 -11.03 27.82
C LEU A 300 9.45 -10.29 28.91
N ARG A 301 8.26 -10.76 29.28
CA ARG A 301 7.45 -10.16 30.33
C ARG A 301 8.12 -10.22 31.70
N ASP A 302 8.77 -11.34 32.00
CA ASP A 302 9.39 -11.59 33.30
C ASP A 302 10.87 -11.13 33.31
N ASN A 303 11.32 -10.43 32.25
CA ASN A 303 12.67 -9.87 32.08
C ASN A 303 13.80 -10.90 32.26
N LEU A 304 13.58 -12.11 31.76
CA LEU A 304 14.52 -13.25 31.83
C LEU A 304 15.40 -13.39 30.58
N TYR A 305 15.13 -12.61 29.54
CA TYR A 305 15.92 -12.64 28.31
C TYR A 305 17.09 -11.66 28.35
N GLN A 306 18.27 -12.10 27.89
CA GLN A 306 19.42 -11.22 27.72
C GLN A 306 19.56 -10.79 26.26
N PHE A 307 19.30 -9.50 26.02
CA PHE A 307 19.37 -8.89 24.69
C PHE A 307 20.81 -8.66 24.21
N SER A 308 21.09 -9.04 22.97
CA SER A 308 22.25 -8.65 22.19
C SER A 308 22.13 -7.20 21.69
N PHE A 309 20.93 -6.70 21.45
CA PHE A 309 20.66 -5.32 21.05
C PHE A 309 19.75 -4.61 22.05
N ARG A 310 20.19 -3.45 22.54
CA ARG A 310 19.44 -2.63 23.51
C ARG A 310 19.24 -1.22 22.95
N PRO A 311 18.09 -0.92 22.31
CA PRO A 311 17.82 0.42 21.84
C PRO A 311 17.67 1.36 23.05
N SER A 312 18.13 2.60 22.92
CA SER A 312 17.87 3.66 23.90
C SER A 312 16.76 4.61 23.45
N SER A 313 16.27 4.45 22.21
CA SER A 313 15.24 5.26 21.56
C SER A 313 14.57 4.46 20.45
N ILE A 314 13.24 4.49 20.42
CA ILE A 314 12.41 3.78 19.43
C ILE A 314 11.47 4.77 18.74
N LEU A 315 11.37 4.67 17.41
CA LEU A 315 10.32 5.28 16.61
C LEU A 315 9.42 4.19 16.03
N ASP A 316 8.11 4.27 16.23
CA ASP A 316 7.12 3.41 15.55
C ASP A 316 6.34 4.22 14.51
N ILE A 317 6.51 3.89 13.23
CA ILE A 317 5.82 4.55 12.11
C ILE A 317 4.54 3.79 11.76
N GLY A 318 3.40 4.47 11.91
CA GLY A 318 2.08 3.86 11.89
C GLY A 318 1.74 3.19 13.22
N CYS A 319 1.95 3.90 14.34
CA CYS A 319 1.81 3.32 15.67
C CYS A 319 0.37 2.97 16.08
N ALA A 320 -0.65 3.35 15.29
CA ALA A 320 -2.06 3.10 15.55
C ALA A 320 -2.48 3.47 16.98
N ASP A 321 -2.86 2.51 17.81
CA ASP A 321 -3.28 2.74 19.21
C ASP A 321 -2.10 2.87 20.21
N GLY A 322 -0.87 2.60 19.78
CA GLY A 322 0.36 2.77 20.56
C GLY A 322 0.73 1.62 21.50
N TYR A 323 -0.13 0.62 21.71
CA TYR A 323 0.11 -0.41 22.74
C TYR A 323 1.25 -1.36 22.41
N ILE A 324 1.54 -1.60 21.12
CA ILE A 324 2.71 -2.42 20.73
C ILE A 324 4.00 -1.71 21.11
N LEU A 325 4.13 -0.41 20.79
CA LEU A 325 5.30 0.39 21.15
C LEU A 325 5.47 0.48 22.66
N GLU A 326 4.38 0.70 23.41
CA GLU A 326 4.40 0.69 24.87
C GLU A 326 4.90 -0.64 25.43
N ALA A 327 4.38 -1.78 24.93
CA ALA A 327 4.82 -3.10 25.35
C ALA A 327 6.29 -3.37 24.98
N LEU A 328 6.73 -2.91 23.80
CA LEU A 328 8.10 -3.05 23.34
C LEU A 328 9.07 -2.27 24.24
N GLY A 329 8.74 -1.03 24.59
CA GLY A 329 9.55 -0.23 25.50
C GLY A 329 9.59 -0.79 26.91
N LYS A 330 8.48 -1.35 27.43
CA LYS A 330 8.49 -2.08 28.71
C LYS A 330 9.48 -3.25 28.70
N VAL A 331 9.50 -4.03 27.62
CA VAL A 331 10.44 -5.15 27.44
C VAL A 331 11.90 -4.69 27.38
N TYR A 332 12.18 -3.54 26.76
CA TYR A 332 13.52 -2.95 26.72
C TYR A 332 13.88 -2.08 27.93
N GLY A 333 12.95 -1.83 28.86
CA GLY A 333 13.15 -0.96 30.02
C GLY A 333 13.25 0.53 29.68
N LEU A 334 12.55 0.98 28.64
CA LEU A 334 12.53 2.37 28.17
C LEU A 334 11.50 3.22 28.93
N LYS A 335 11.81 4.52 29.03
CA LYS A 335 10.88 5.54 29.52
C LYS A 335 10.07 6.14 28.37
N THR A 336 8.96 6.81 28.71
CA THR A 336 8.06 7.46 27.74
C THR A 336 8.79 8.37 26.76
N GLU A 337 9.76 9.16 27.22
CA GLU A 337 10.51 10.10 26.38
C GLU A 337 11.40 9.42 25.33
N GLN A 338 11.64 8.11 25.49
CA GLN A 338 12.45 7.28 24.60
C GLN A 338 11.60 6.50 23.59
N MET A 339 10.27 6.63 23.67
CA MET A 339 9.31 5.92 22.82
C MET A 339 8.49 6.93 22.03
N VAL A 340 8.76 7.03 20.73
CA VAL A 340 8.04 7.95 19.85
C VAL A 340 7.14 7.16 18.92
N GLY A 341 5.83 7.40 18.99
CA GLY A 341 4.87 6.93 18.00
C GLY A 341 4.61 8.02 16.97
N MET A 342 4.67 7.69 15.68
CA MET A 342 4.25 8.54 14.59
C MET A 342 3.09 7.87 13.88
N ASP A 343 1.98 8.56 13.76
CA ASP A 343 0.84 8.11 12.97
C ASP A 343 0.08 9.35 12.51
N ILE A 344 -0.68 9.19 11.43
CA ILE A 344 -1.59 10.23 11.01
C ILE A 344 -2.77 10.34 11.96
N ARG A 345 -3.03 9.37 12.86
CA ARG A 345 -4.11 9.40 13.88
C ARG A 345 -3.53 9.37 15.30
N PRO A 346 -4.11 10.10 16.27
CA PRO A 346 -3.64 10.04 17.66
C PRO A 346 -3.84 8.64 18.25
N PRO A 347 -2.85 8.12 19.01
CA PRO A 347 -2.93 6.83 19.67
C PRO A 347 -3.81 6.89 20.91
N GLN A 348 -4.18 5.72 21.43
CA GLN A 348 -4.91 5.60 22.69
C GLN A 348 -3.93 5.57 23.88
N SER A 349 -2.78 4.92 23.72
CA SER A 349 -1.74 4.87 24.75
C SER A 349 -1.28 6.26 25.14
N GLN A 350 -1.17 6.48 26.45
CA GLN A 350 -0.64 7.72 27.06
C GLN A 350 0.83 7.56 27.49
N GLU A 351 1.42 6.38 27.26
CA GLU A 351 2.74 6.00 27.74
C GLU A 351 3.84 6.26 26.69
N ILE A 352 3.50 6.90 25.57
CA ILE A 352 4.41 7.19 24.45
C ILE A 352 4.35 8.67 24.07
N ILE A 353 5.44 9.19 23.49
CA ILE A 353 5.44 10.52 22.86
C ILE A 353 4.82 10.39 21.47
N PHE A 354 3.70 11.07 21.24
CA PHE A 354 3.06 11.07 19.94
C PHE A 354 3.54 12.23 19.06
N ASN A 355 4.05 11.91 17.88
CA ASN A 355 4.35 12.88 16.83
C ASN A 355 3.29 12.79 15.72
N GLU A 356 2.31 13.69 15.76
CA GLU A 356 1.29 13.79 14.71
C GLU A 356 1.87 14.44 13.45
N ARG A 357 2.57 13.64 12.64
CA ARG A 357 3.16 14.02 11.36
C ARG A 357 3.04 12.87 10.36
N SER A 358 3.03 13.21 9.08
CA SER A 358 3.19 12.22 8.01
C SER A 358 4.63 11.72 8.01
N ALA A 359 4.82 10.42 7.79
CA ALA A 359 6.13 9.82 7.61
C ALA A 359 6.84 10.30 6.31
N LEU A 360 6.14 11.05 5.46
CA LEU A 360 6.70 11.73 4.29
C LEU A 360 7.43 13.04 4.65
N ASP A 361 7.13 13.64 5.80
CA ASP A 361 7.80 14.86 6.27
C ASP A 361 9.23 14.53 6.72
N SER A 362 10.20 14.75 5.85
CA SER A 362 11.63 14.49 6.14
C SER A 362 12.17 15.32 7.31
N SER A 363 11.51 16.44 7.65
CA SER A 363 11.86 17.31 8.77
C SER A 363 11.20 16.92 10.10
N ALA A 364 10.47 15.80 10.13
CA ALA A 364 9.77 15.35 11.33
C ALA A 364 10.70 15.06 12.50
N PHE A 365 11.93 14.64 12.21
CA PHE A 365 12.96 14.32 13.19
C PHE A 365 14.34 14.73 12.68
N GLU A 366 15.26 14.96 13.61
CA GLU A 366 16.67 15.14 13.30
C GLU A 366 17.27 13.82 12.78
N SER A 367 18.31 13.93 11.95
CA SER A 367 19.04 12.75 11.48
C SER A 367 19.63 11.99 12.68
N GLU A 368 19.68 10.66 12.57
CA GLU A 368 20.33 9.79 13.54
C GLU A 368 19.76 9.93 14.99
N SER A 369 18.45 10.08 15.09
CA SER A 369 17.73 10.22 16.37
C SER A 369 17.38 8.90 17.04
N PHE A 370 17.17 7.82 16.27
CA PHE A 370 16.60 6.56 16.79
C PHE A 370 17.55 5.37 16.67
N ASP A 371 17.53 4.47 17.67
CA ASP A 371 18.29 3.22 17.64
C ASP A 371 17.49 2.09 16.96
N LEU A 372 16.16 2.12 17.08
CA LEU A 372 15.24 1.19 16.44
C LEU A 372 14.08 1.97 15.81
N ILE A 373 13.79 1.68 14.54
CA ILE A 373 12.57 2.12 13.87
C ILE A 373 11.71 0.90 13.56
N THR A 374 10.45 0.89 13.96
CA THR A 374 9.47 -0.14 13.60
C THR A 374 8.46 0.41 12.60
N ILE A 375 8.11 -0.38 11.59
CA ILE A 375 7.08 -0.05 10.60
C ILE A 375 6.25 -1.31 10.38
N SER A 376 5.02 -1.36 10.87
CA SER A 376 4.22 -2.60 10.87
C SER A 376 2.85 -2.39 10.24
N MET A 377 2.64 -2.98 9.06
CA MET A 377 1.38 -2.89 8.32
C MET A 377 1.01 -1.44 8.00
N THR A 378 1.99 -0.64 7.59
CA THR A 378 1.86 0.82 7.43
C THR A 378 2.20 1.27 6.03
N LEU A 379 3.28 0.75 5.45
CA LEU A 379 3.83 1.23 4.18
C LEU A 379 2.86 1.03 3.02
N HIS A 380 2.10 -0.07 3.01
CA HIS A 380 1.10 -0.30 1.98
C HIS A 380 -0.05 0.71 2.05
N HIS A 381 -0.25 1.46 3.12
CA HIS A 381 -1.24 2.56 3.14
C HIS A 381 -0.66 3.89 2.62
N ILE A 382 0.64 3.96 2.33
CA ILE A 382 1.33 5.19 1.93
C ILE A 382 1.71 5.09 0.45
N ALA A 383 1.16 5.98 -0.38
CA ALA A 383 1.43 5.95 -1.82
C ALA A 383 2.93 6.11 -2.11
N ARG A 384 3.58 7.02 -1.38
CA ARG A 384 5.01 7.35 -1.49
C ARG A 384 5.89 6.62 -0.47
N TRP A 385 5.62 5.34 -0.23
CA TRP A 385 6.30 4.58 0.83
C TRP A 385 7.82 4.47 0.65
N LYS A 386 8.39 4.63 -0.55
CA LYS A 386 9.85 4.67 -0.73
C LYS A 386 10.47 5.92 -0.11
N THR A 387 9.73 7.03 -0.12
CA THR A 387 10.13 8.26 0.60
C THR A 387 10.21 8.00 2.11
N VAL A 388 9.29 7.19 2.66
CA VAL A 388 9.33 6.78 4.07
C VAL A 388 10.60 5.99 4.38
N LEU A 389 11.06 5.11 3.48
CA LEU A 389 12.32 4.38 3.65
C LEU A 389 13.53 5.32 3.67
N GLN A 390 13.55 6.35 2.82
CA GLN A 390 14.60 7.36 2.79
C GLN A 390 14.63 8.18 4.09
N ASN A 391 13.46 8.58 4.58
CA ASN A 391 13.31 9.29 5.85
C ASN A 391 13.76 8.41 7.02
N ALA A 392 13.31 7.15 7.08
CA ALA A 392 13.73 6.19 8.11
C ALA A 392 15.25 5.96 8.10
N ARG A 393 15.88 5.90 6.91
CA ARG A 393 17.35 5.85 6.80
C ARG A 393 18.03 7.11 7.38
N SER A 394 17.44 8.29 7.19
CA SER A 394 17.99 9.53 7.74
C SER A 394 17.89 9.53 9.26
N TRP A 395 16.75 9.11 9.81
CA TRP A 395 16.45 9.16 11.24
C TRP A 395 17.11 8.05 12.05
N ILE A 396 17.47 6.92 11.44
CA ILE A 396 18.16 5.82 12.14
C ILE A 396 19.63 6.16 12.39
N LYS A 397 20.11 5.89 13.61
CA LYS A 397 21.52 6.01 14.00
C LYS A 397 22.42 5.02 13.26
N PRO A 398 23.73 5.29 13.21
CA PRO A 398 24.71 4.26 12.84
C PRO A 398 24.54 3.03 13.74
N ASN A 399 24.50 1.85 13.14
CA ASN A 399 24.22 0.55 13.80
C ASN A 399 22.80 0.35 14.33
N GLY A 400 21.88 1.30 14.12
CA GLY A 400 20.47 1.09 14.42
C GLY A 400 19.79 0.16 13.43
N TYR A 401 18.64 -0.37 13.83
CA TYR A 401 17.84 -1.31 13.04
C TYR A 401 16.51 -0.70 12.61
N ILE A 402 16.09 -1.01 11.39
CA ILE A 402 14.75 -0.72 10.88
C ILE A 402 14.04 -2.05 10.71
N PHE A 403 13.05 -2.31 11.55
CA PHE A 403 12.16 -3.47 11.44
C PHE A 403 10.94 -3.10 10.60
N ILE A 404 10.65 -3.90 9.59
CA ILE A 404 9.50 -3.72 8.71
C ILE A 404 8.69 -5.02 8.69
N ARG A 405 7.37 -4.91 8.88
CA ARG A 405 6.42 -6.01 8.75
C ARG A 405 5.34 -5.62 7.75
N GLU A 406 5.22 -6.38 6.67
CA GLU A 406 4.34 -6.01 5.55
C GLU A 406 3.72 -7.22 4.86
N HIS A 407 2.71 -6.94 4.05
CA HIS A 407 2.13 -7.92 3.14
C HIS A 407 3.10 -8.30 2.01
N ASP A 408 3.12 -9.56 1.58
CA ASP A 408 3.92 -10.08 0.48
C ASP A 408 3.10 -10.21 -0.80
N ALA A 409 2.78 -9.07 -1.43
CA ALA A 409 1.97 -9.06 -2.63
C ALA A 409 2.84 -9.22 -3.88
N THR A 410 3.07 -10.48 -4.26
CA THR A 410 3.97 -10.83 -5.37
C THR A 410 3.31 -10.79 -6.75
N SER A 411 1.98 -10.88 -6.82
CA SER A 411 1.21 -10.85 -8.07
C SER A 411 0.03 -9.89 -8.00
N ASN A 412 -0.57 -9.57 -9.16
CA ASN A 412 -1.82 -8.79 -9.19
C ASN A 412 -2.99 -9.52 -8.51
N ALA A 413 -3.01 -10.85 -8.54
CA ALA A 413 -4.03 -11.63 -7.83
C ALA A 413 -3.84 -11.53 -6.30
N ASP A 414 -2.59 -11.51 -5.81
CA ASP A 414 -2.29 -11.30 -4.39
C ASP A 414 -2.67 -9.89 -3.96
N ARG A 415 -2.31 -8.86 -4.75
CA ARG A 415 -2.73 -7.46 -4.51
C ARG A 415 -4.24 -7.35 -4.44
N LEU A 416 -4.95 -7.98 -5.38
CA LEU A 416 -6.41 -8.01 -5.41
C LEU A 416 -7.00 -8.70 -4.19
N LEU A 417 -6.44 -9.85 -3.80
CA LEU A 417 -6.89 -10.60 -2.62
C LEU A 417 -6.69 -9.79 -1.34
N LEU A 418 -5.54 -9.12 -1.18
CA LEU A 418 -5.25 -8.29 -0.01
C LEU A 418 -6.14 -7.04 0.04
N ASP A 419 -6.42 -6.41 -1.10
CA ASP A 419 -7.35 -5.27 -1.18
C ASP A 419 -8.76 -5.69 -0.74
N ILE A 420 -9.17 -6.90 -1.13
CA ILE A 420 -10.43 -7.51 -0.67
C ILE A 420 -10.37 -7.91 0.80
N HIS A 421 -9.22 -8.37 1.32
CA HIS A 421 -9.04 -8.62 2.76
C HIS A 421 -9.24 -7.35 3.56
N ASP A 422 -8.57 -6.26 3.19
CA ASP A 422 -8.69 -4.95 3.82
C ASP A 422 -10.15 -4.45 3.75
N GLY A 423 -10.77 -4.52 2.58
CA GLY A 423 -12.17 -4.14 2.39
C GLY A 423 -13.14 -4.98 3.20
N ALA A 424 -12.96 -6.31 3.25
CA ALA A 424 -13.75 -7.21 4.07
C ALA A 424 -13.51 -7.01 5.56
N PHE A 425 -12.28 -6.67 5.96
CA PHE A 425 -11.93 -6.40 7.35
C PHE A 425 -12.79 -5.26 7.90
N ASN A 426 -12.79 -4.12 7.20
CA ASN A 426 -13.60 -2.97 7.54
C ASN A 426 -15.10 -3.23 7.29
N GLY A 427 -15.46 -3.91 6.20
CA GLY A 427 -16.84 -3.99 5.72
C GLY A 427 -17.70 -5.14 6.25
N SER A 428 -17.09 -6.24 6.71
CA SER A 428 -17.80 -7.49 7.00
C SER A 428 -17.30 -8.25 8.24
N VAL A 429 -16.00 -8.16 8.54
CA VAL A 429 -15.37 -8.87 9.66
C VAL A 429 -15.57 -8.13 10.97
N TRP A 430 -15.49 -6.82 10.93
CA TRP A 430 -15.54 -5.96 12.10
C TRP A 430 -16.98 -5.55 12.46
N GLU A 431 -17.35 -5.65 13.75
CA GLU A 431 -18.73 -5.36 14.19
C GLU A 431 -19.12 -3.91 13.91
N ASN A 432 -18.26 -2.96 14.30
CA ASN A 432 -18.40 -1.53 14.09
C ASN A 432 -17.37 -0.97 13.09
N PRO A 433 -17.64 -0.91 11.77
CA PRO A 433 -16.68 -0.45 10.75
C PRO A 433 -15.96 0.83 11.16
N GLU A 434 -14.68 1.00 10.80
CA GLU A 434 -13.95 2.26 11.08
C GLU A 434 -14.48 3.41 10.21
N GLN A 435 -14.88 3.10 8.97
CA GLN A 435 -15.35 4.06 7.98
C GLN A 435 -16.46 3.49 7.09
N SER A 436 -17.20 4.37 6.39
CA SER A 436 -18.06 3.91 5.28
C SER A 436 -17.19 3.23 4.22
N TRP A 437 -17.78 2.35 3.41
CA TRP A 437 -17.00 1.68 2.36
C TRP A 437 -16.49 2.68 1.31
N GLU A 438 -17.32 3.65 0.94
CA GLU A 438 -16.96 4.71 0.00
C GLU A 438 -15.79 5.55 0.53
N SER A 439 -15.78 5.84 1.84
CA SER A 439 -14.68 6.54 2.50
C SER A 439 -13.43 5.68 2.56
N PHE A 440 -13.57 4.40 2.89
CA PHE A 440 -12.46 3.46 2.91
C PHE A 440 -11.78 3.34 1.54
N VAL A 441 -12.56 3.16 0.45
CA VAL A 441 -12.03 3.09 -0.92
C VAL A 441 -11.40 4.39 -1.37
N ALA A 442 -11.97 5.53 -0.97
CA ALA A 442 -11.47 6.85 -1.38
C ALA A 442 -10.17 7.22 -0.65
N PHE A 443 -10.00 6.79 0.61
CA PHE A 443 -9.00 7.38 1.51
C PHE A 443 -8.03 6.36 2.12
N ALA A 444 -8.46 5.13 2.40
CA ALA A 444 -7.60 4.03 2.90
C ALA A 444 -7.09 3.15 1.75
N ARG A 445 -6.59 3.79 0.68
CA ARG A 445 -6.10 3.07 -0.51
C ARG A 445 -4.84 2.28 -0.15
N SER A 446 -4.89 0.97 -0.34
CA SER A 446 -3.74 0.09 -0.15
C SER A 446 -2.93 -0.07 -1.45
N TYR A 447 -1.62 -0.02 -1.32
CA TYR A 447 -0.59 -0.04 -2.36
C TYR A 447 0.31 -1.24 -2.16
N PHE A 448 -0.27 -2.44 -2.10
CA PHE A 448 0.48 -3.65 -1.75
C PHE A 448 1.65 -3.94 -2.70
N PHE A 449 2.79 -4.23 -2.09
CA PHE A 449 4.03 -4.62 -2.76
C PHE A 449 4.57 -5.91 -2.14
N GLY A 450 5.48 -6.59 -2.84
CA GLY A 450 6.10 -7.81 -2.34
C GLY A 450 7.38 -7.52 -1.57
N TYR A 451 7.88 -8.53 -0.86
CA TYR A 451 9.14 -8.50 -0.13
C TYR A 451 10.31 -8.00 -0.98
N ALA A 452 10.47 -8.51 -2.21
CA ALA A 452 11.59 -8.08 -3.04
C ALA A 452 11.50 -6.62 -3.47
N THR A 453 10.29 -6.13 -3.72
CA THR A 453 10.07 -4.71 -4.02
C THR A 453 10.53 -3.85 -2.84
N LEU A 454 10.25 -4.29 -1.60
CA LEU A 454 10.77 -3.65 -0.40
C LEU A 454 12.30 -3.72 -0.33
N CYS A 455 12.91 -4.90 -0.52
CA CYS A 455 14.36 -5.07 -0.45
C CYS A 455 15.11 -4.22 -1.48
N LEU A 456 14.63 -4.17 -2.71
CA LEU A 456 15.19 -3.32 -3.76
C LEU A 456 15.07 -1.84 -3.38
N SER A 457 13.87 -1.41 -3.00
CA SER A 457 13.63 0.00 -2.66
C SER A 457 14.46 0.42 -1.44
N SER A 458 14.63 -0.48 -0.47
CA SER A 458 15.50 -0.30 0.69
C SER A 458 16.98 -0.20 0.28
N ALA A 459 17.44 -1.09 -0.61
CA ALA A 459 18.80 -1.06 -1.14
C ALA A 459 19.11 0.25 -1.88
N ILE A 460 18.20 0.71 -2.74
CA ILE A 460 18.28 2.01 -3.43
C ILE A 460 18.30 3.15 -2.40
N ALA A 461 17.49 3.07 -1.35
CA ALA A 461 17.51 4.04 -0.27
C ALA A 461 18.82 4.05 0.50
N GLY A 462 19.71 3.05 0.38
CA GLY A 462 20.96 2.93 1.13
C GLY A 462 20.81 2.13 2.43
N LEU A 463 19.91 1.15 2.42
CA LEU A 463 19.66 0.20 3.51
C LEU A 463 20.07 -1.21 3.09
N LYS A 464 20.80 -1.90 3.95
CA LYS A 464 21.23 -3.30 3.76
C LYS A 464 20.32 -4.22 4.56
N LEU A 465 19.77 -5.24 3.90
CA LEU A 465 19.03 -6.30 4.58
C LEU A 465 19.96 -7.04 5.56
N SER A 466 19.49 -7.25 6.78
CA SER A 466 20.19 -8.02 7.81
C SER A 466 19.60 -9.43 7.96
N CYS A 467 18.27 -9.52 8.06
CA CYS A 467 17.55 -10.79 8.04
C CYS A 467 16.10 -10.56 7.60
N ALA A 468 15.41 -11.64 7.21
CA ALA A 468 13.99 -11.64 6.90
C ALA A 468 13.35 -12.98 7.26
N ARG A 469 12.05 -12.97 7.54
CA ARG A 469 11.26 -14.15 7.92
C ARG A 469 9.92 -14.17 7.22
N TRP A 470 9.48 -15.38 6.90
CA TRP A 470 8.17 -15.69 6.36
C TRP A 470 7.62 -16.94 7.05
N ASP A 471 6.30 -17.09 7.00
CA ASP A 471 5.64 -18.35 7.28
C ASP A 471 5.21 -19.02 5.97
N VAL A 472 6.20 -19.57 5.24
CA VAL A 472 6.01 -20.22 3.91
C VAL A 472 5.86 -21.74 4.03
N THR A 473 5.74 -22.28 5.24
CA THR A 473 5.68 -23.74 5.45
C THR A 473 4.42 -24.37 4.84
N ASP A 474 3.35 -23.59 4.74
CA ASP A 474 2.11 -23.94 4.05
C ASP A 474 1.55 -22.71 3.32
N ILE A 475 1.55 -22.74 1.99
CA ILE A 475 1.04 -21.66 1.14
C ILE A 475 -0.45 -21.36 1.39
N THR A 476 -1.22 -22.36 1.81
CA THR A 476 -2.63 -22.21 2.18
C THR A 476 -2.74 -21.38 3.45
N ASN A 477 -1.97 -21.72 4.48
CA ASN A 477 -1.90 -20.94 5.72
C ASN A 477 -1.36 -19.53 5.45
N TRP A 478 -0.33 -19.40 4.62
CA TRP A 478 0.23 -18.11 4.24
C TRP A 478 -0.83 -17.14 3.70
N LYS A 479 -1.62 -17.57 2.70
CA LYS A 479 -2.67 -16.74 2.11
C LYS A 479 -3.82 -16.45 3.06
N THR A 480 -4.22 -17.44 3.87
CA THR A 480 -5.27 -17.27 4.90
C THR A 480 -4.84 -16.45 6.11
N HIS A 481 -3.55 -16.19 6.28
CA HIS A 481 -3.03 -15.28 7.32
C HIS A 481 -2.71 -13.89 6.80
N GLY A 482 -2.94 -13.64 5.51
CA GLY A 482 -2.75 -12.34 4.87
C GLY A 482 -1.35 -12.14 4.30
N MET A 483 -0.58 -13.21 4.05
CA MET A 483 0.71 -13.16 3.35
C MET A 483 1.69 -12.16 3.98
N ILE A 484 2.24 -12.43 5.17
CA ILE A 484 2.96 -11.41 5.94
C ILE A 484 4.42 -11.78 6.20
N TYR A 485 5.36 -10.95 5.76
CA TYR A 485 6.78 -11.11 6.08
C TYR A 485 7.25 -10.08 7.10
N THR A 486 8.41 -10.35 7.69
CA THR A 486 9.18 -9.37 8.47
C THR A 486 10.59 -9.26 7.92
N ALA A 487 11.14 -8.05 7.84
CA ALA A 487 12.50 -7.80 7.40
C ALA A 487 13.17 -6.77 8.32
N VAL A 488 14.45 -6.96 8.60
CA VAL A 488 15.26 -6.02 9.38
C VAL A 488 16.38 -5.49 8.51
N PHE A 489 16.48 -4.17 8.45
CA PHE A 489 17.48 -3.45 7.68
C PHE A 489 18.40 -2.64 8.58
N ARG A 490 19.59 -2.32 8.07
CA ARG A 490 20.53 -1.39 8.67
C ARG A 490 21.01 -0.38 7.64
N LYS A 491 21.36 0.82 8.11
CA LYS A 491 21.98 1.86 7.27
C LYS A 491 23.32 1.37 6.72
N THR A 492 23.59 1.63 5.45
CA THR A 492 24.89 1.36 4.81
C THR A 492 25.31 2.53 3.93
N ASN A 493 26.62 2.72 3.82
CA ASN A 493 27.24 3.63 2.85
C ASN A 493 27.85 2.87 1.67
N GLU A 494 27.97 1.54 1.77
CA GLU A 494 28.35 0.68 0.64
C GLU A 494 27.21 0.62 -0.36
N PRO A 495 27.48 0.73 -1.67
CA PRO A 495 26.48 0.50 -2.70
C PRO A 495 25.99 -0.95 -2.60
N VAL A 496 24.71 -1.13 -2.22
CA VAL A 496 24.08 -2.46 -2.13
C VAL A 496 23.80 -3.02 -3.52
N ILE A 497 23.44 -2.14 -4.45
CA ILE A 497 23.26 -2.45 -5.87
C ILE A 497 24.36 -1.70 -6.63
N PRO A 498 25.21 -2.40 -7.42
CA PRO A 498 26.25 -1.75 -8.18
C PRO A 498 25.65 -0.77 -9.19
N PRO A 499 26.33 0.36 -9.48
CA PRO A 499 25.88 1.31 -10.48
C PRO A 499 25.84 0.62 -11.84
N VAL A 500 24.64 0.43 -12.37
CA VAL A 500 24.46 0.13 -13.80
C VAL A 500 24.63 1.45 -14.54
N SER A 501 25.16 1.42 -15.77
CA SER A 501 25.17 2.61 -16.62
C SER A 501 23.74 3.13 -16.79
N GLY A 502 23.47 4.36 -16.38
CA GLY A 502 22.14 4.97 -16.43
C GLY A 502 21.88 5.88 -15.22
N THR A 503 20.76 6.58 -15.25
CA THR A 503 20.21 7.36 -14.13
C THR A 503 19.68 6.42 -13.04
N PRO A 504 19.60 6.86 -11.76
CA PRO A 504 19.00 6.07 -10.68
C PRO A 504 17.59 5.53 -11.00
N GLN A 505 16.80 6.30 -11.74
CA GLN A 505 15.47 5.91 -12.20
C GLN A 505 15.51 4.77 -13.23
N GLU A 506 16.50 4.77 -14.12
CA GLU A 506 16.72 3.66 -15.07
C GLU A 506 17.19 2.40 -14.34
N ILE A 507 18.06 2.53 -13.34
CA ILE A 507 18.50 1.41 -12.49
C ILE A 507 17.30 0.80 -11.76
N GLU A 508 16.47 1.62 -11.13
CA GLU A 508 15.27 1.19 -10.44
C GLU A 508 14.28 0.50 -11.39
N LYS A 509 14.03 1.10 -12.56
CA LYS A 509 13.17 0.52 -13.59
C LYS A 509 13.66 -0.86 -14.04
N HIS A 510 14.96 -1.02 -14.27
CA HIS A 510 15.56 -2.29 -14.66
C HIS A 510 15.51 -3.34 -13.53
N ALA A 511 15.78 -2.94 -12.30
CA ALA A 511 15.71 -3.83 -11.16
C ALA A 511 14.27 -4.28 -10.85
N LEU A 512 13.29 -3.37 -10.95
CA LEU A 512 11.86 -3.70 -10.85
C LEU A 512 11.43 -4.67 -11.95
N THR A 513 11.89 -4.47 -13.18
CA THR A 513 11.67 -5.40 -14.29
C THR A 513 12.22 -6.79 -13.96
N CYS A 514 13.44 -6.88 -13.42
CA CYS A 514 14.03 -8.15 -13.01
C CYS A 514 13.27 -8.82 -11.87
N ILE A 515 12.77 -8.05 -10.90
CA ILE A 515 11.90 -8.54 -9.83
C ILE A 515 10.62 -9.11 -10.42
N ASP A 516 9.93 -8.37 -11.28
CA ASP A 516 8.71 -8.86 -11.90
C ASP A 516 8.97 -10.15 -12.70
N ILE A 517 10.09 -10.25 -13.41
CA ILE A 517 10.48 -11.51 -14.06
C ILE A 517 10.62 -12.61 -13.00
N ILE A 518 11.45 -12.41 -11.98
CA ILE A 518 11.68 -13.40 -10.91
C ILE A 518 10.34 -13.82 -10.27
N PHE A 519 9.51 -12.90 -9.78
CA PHE A 519 8.28 -13.24 -9.06
C PHE A 519 7.18 -13.83 -9.91
N ASN A 520 7.04 -13.40 -11.17
CA ASN A 520 6.07 -14.02 -12.07
C ASN A 520 6.54 -15.41 -12.54
N VAL A 521 7.85 -15.61 -12.63
CA VAL A 521 8.44 -16.88 -13.02
C VAL A 521 8.47 -17.88 -11.83
N PHE A 522 8.66 -17.38 -10.62
CA PHE A 522 8.62 -18.12 -9.36
C PHE A 522 7.28 -17.99 -8.62
N ASP A 523 6.16 -17.75 -9.33
CA ASP A 523 4.85 -17.59 -8.69
C ASP A 523 4.63 -18.71 -7.66
N PRO A 524 4.48 -18.37 -6.36
CA PRO A 524 4.34 -19.36 -5.28
C PRO A 524 3.13 -20.29 -5.49
N ILE A 525 2.15 -19.88 -6.28
CA ILE A 525 0.97 -20.66 -6.65
C ILE A 525 1.34 -21.83 -7.56
N ILE A 526 2.31 -21.62 -8.45
CA ILE A 526 2.73 -22.61 -9.43
C ILE A 526 3.87 -23.46 -8.87
N TYR A 527 4.74 -22.84 -8.06
CA TYR A 527 5.93 -23.46 -7.50
C TYR A 527 6.09 -23.11 -6.01
N PRO A 528 5.29 -23.70 -5.10
CA PRO A 528 5.41 -23.44 -3.67
C PRO A 528 6.79 -23.79 -3.08
N ASP A 529 7.55 -24.64 -3.77
CA ASP A 529 8.94 -24.95 -3.42
C ASP A 529 9.95 -23.85 -3.84
N ALA A 530 9.55 -22.88 -4.68
CA ALA A 530 10.40 -21.77 -5.13
C ALA A 530 10.81 -20.78 -4.04
N LEU A 531 10.05 -20.74 -2.95
CA LEU A 531 10.37 -19.93 -1.78
C LEU A 531 11.21 -20.70 -0.75
N LYS A 532 11.45 -22.00 -0.95
CA LYS A 532 12.27 -22.80 -0.03
C LYS A 532 13.77 -22.57 -0.33
N PRO A 533 14.63 -22.41 0.69
CA PRO A 533 16.05 -22.21 0.48
C PRO A 533 16.72 -23.30 -0.37
N GLY A 534 17.52 -22.89 -1.36
CA GLY A 534 18.44 -23.78 -2.08
C GLY A 534 17.90 -24.54 -3.28
N THR A 535 16.70 -24.24 -3.80
CA THR A 535 16.06 -25.09 -4.82
C THR A 535 16.14 -24.57 -6.25
N PHE A 536 16.48 -23.28 -6.48
CA PHE A 536 16.43 -22.70 -7.83
C PHE A 536 17.68 -21.93 -8.21
N THR A 537 18.11 -22.15 -9.46
CA THR A 537 19.15 -21.39 -10.12
C THR A 537 18.53 -20.51 -11.20
N VAL A 538 18.77 -19.21 -11.12
CA VAL A 538 18.47 -18.28 -12.22
C VAL A 538 19.65 -18.29 -13.16
N ILE A 539 19.38 -18.60 -14.42
CA ILE A 539 20.38 -18.71 -15.48
C ILE A 539 20.02 -17.67 -16.54
N ALA A 540 20.92 -16.74 -16.86
CA ALA A 540 20.74 -15.79 -17.95
C ALA A 540 21.88 -15.92 -18.96
N GLU A 541 21.59 -15.66 -20.25
CA GLU A 541 22.64 -15.60 -21.27
C GLU A 541 23.61 -14.44 -20.94
N ASP A 542 24.92 -14.69 -21.06
CA ASP A 542 25.96 -13.68 -20.77
C ASP A 542 25.82 -12.39 -21.59
N LYS A 543 25.19 -12.47 -22.77
CA LYS A 543 24.90 -11.32 -23.64
C LYS A 543 23.59 -10.60 -23.29
N SER A 544 22.83 -11.11 -22.32
CA SER A 544 21.62 -10.46 -21.88
C SER A 544 21.94 -9.19 -21.10
N PHE A 545 21.12 -8.17 -21.29
CA PHE A 545 21.20 -6.92 -20.54
C PHE A 545 21.02 -7.12 -19.02
N ILE A 546 20.32 -8.20 -18.65
CA ILE A 546 19.94 -8.51 -17.27
C ILE A 546 21.02 -9.33 -16.54
N ALA A 547 21.81 -10.15 -17.24
CA ALA A 547 22.80 -11.06 -16.62
C ALA A 547 23.77 -10.37 -15.64
N PRO A 548 24.39 -9.22 -15.95
CA PRO A 548 25.29 -8.54 -15.01
C PRO A 548 24.59 -8.03 -13.75
N GLN A 549 23.27 -7.77 -13.83
CA GLN A 549 22.47 -7.18 -12.76
C GLN A 549 21.83 -8.25 -11.86
N LEU A 550 21.65 -9.48 -12.37
CA LEU A 550 20.99 -10.56 -11.63
C LEU A 550 21.77 -11.00 -10.39
N THR A 551 23.09 -11.16 -10.48
CA THR A 551 23.89 -11.63 -9.33
C THR A 551 23.73 -10.74 -8.09
N PRO A 552 24.00 -9.41 -8.15
CA PRO A 552 23.83 -8.54 -6.99
C PRO A 552 22.36 -8.36 -6.59
N LEU A 553 21.44 -8.36 -7.56
CA LEU A 553 20.01 -8.25 -7.27
C LEU A 553 19.51 -9.48 -6.52
N VAL A 554 19.77 -10.70 -7.01
CA VAL A 554 19.43 -11.98 -6.36
C VAL A 554 20.01 -12.05 -4.96
N ALA A 555 21.28 -11.69 -4.79
CA ALA A 555 21.90 -11.63 -3.46
C ALA A 555 21.16 -10.67 -2.49
N THR A 556 20.54 -9.62 -3.01
CA THR A 556 19.80 -8.61 -2.24
C THR A 556 18.34 -9.00 -1.97
N ILE A 557 17.61 -9.45 -3.00
CA ILE A 557 16.15 -9.65 -2.96
C ILE A 557 15.75 -11.09 -2.69
N ALA A 558 16.65 -12.05 -2.87
CA ALA A 558 16.37 -13.46 -2.73
C ALA A 558 17.67 -14.19 -2.34
N PRO A 559 18.24 -13.90 -1.15
CA PRO A 559 19.54 -14.45 -0.74
C PRO A 559 19.59 -15.99 -0.70
N ASN A 560 18.42 -16.63 -0.75
CA ASN A 560 18.22 -18.07 -0.81
C ASN A 560 18.24 -18.67 -2.23
N LEU A 561 18.27 -17.83 -3.27
CA LEU A 561 18.42 -18.22 -4.67
C LEU A 561 19.89 -18.11 -5.09
N LYS A 562 20.35 -19.06 -5.90
CA LYS A 562 21.71 -19.03 -6.45
C LYS A 562 21.64 -18.53 -7.91
N TYR A 563 22.45 -17.55 -8.27
CA TYR A 563 22.68 -17.24 -9.69
C TYR A 563 23.81 -18.12 -10.23
N VAL A 564 23.62 -18.71 -11.41
CA VAL A 564 24.68 -19.38 -12.16
C VAL A 564 24.63 -18.89 -13.61
N PRO A 565 25.73 -18.41 -14.19
CA PRO A 565 25.79 -18.04 -15.61
C PRO A 565 25.40 -19.22 -16.51
N PHE A 566 24.76 -18.96 -17.66
CA PHE A 566 24.45 -20.03 -18.61
C PHE A 566 25.68 -20.51 -19.36
N GLU A 567 26.03 -21.78 -19.21
CA GLU A 567 27.03 -22.44 -20.07
C GLU A 567 26.34 -23.49 -20.96
N SER A 568 26.26 -23.24 -22.27
CA SER A 568 25.62 -24.10 -23.28
C SER A 568 26.21 -25.53 -23.38
N LEU A 569 27.36 -25.76 -22.76
CA LEU A 569 28.08 -27.02 -22.73
C LEU A 569 27.81 -27.87 -21.47
N SER A 570 27.11 -27.35 -20.46
CA SER A 570 26.84 -28.05 -19.20
C SER A 570 25.48 -28.78 -19.20
N ALA A 571 25.43 -29.98 -18.64
CA ALA A 571 24.18 -30.74 -18.49
C ALA A 571 23.41 -30.25 -17.25
N LEU A 572 22.26 -29.60 -17.45
CA LEU A 572 21.45 -28.98 -16.40
C LEU A 572 20.10 -29.70 -16.18
N SER A 573 19.91 -30.90 -16.75
CA SER A 573 18.59 -31.54 -16.96
C SER A 573 17.85 -32.01 -15.70
N ASP A 574 18.54 -32.13 -14.56
CA ASP A 574 18.05 -32.92 -13.41
C ASP A 574 17.61 -32.07 -12.20
N GLN A 575 17.75 -30.74 -12.27
CA GLN A 575 17.30 -29.82 -11.22
C GLN A 575 16.15 -28.93 -11.73
N PRO A 576 15.26 -28.43 -10.85
CA PRO A 576 14.21 -27.49 -11.24
C PRO A 576 14.81 -26.08 -11.45
N PHE A 577 15.61 -25.88 -12.49
CA PHE A 577 16.16 -24.57 -12.82
C PHE A 577 15.17 -23.69 -13.58
N ILE A 578 15.47 -22.39 -13.62
CA ILE A 578 14.77 -21.41 -14.43
C ILE A 578 15.82 -20.67 -15.27
N ILE A 579 15.78 -20.89 -16.58
CA ILE A 579 16.59 -20.13 -17.54
C ILE A 579 15.75 -18.93 -17.99
N ILE A 580 16.30 -17.71 -17.88
CA ILE A 580 15.78 -16.47 -18.44
C ILE A 580 16.53 -16.20 -19.76
N LEU A 581 15.87 -16.41 -20.89
CA LEU A 581 16.45 -16.15 -22.21
C LEU A 581 15.97 -14.79 -22.76
N GLU A 582 16.87 -13.84 -22.92
CA GLU A 582 16.60 -12.59 -23.64
C GLU A 582 16.85 -12.77 -25.15
N ALA A 583 15.79 -12.92 -25.97
CA ALA A 583 16.01 -13.02 -27.41
C ALA A 583 16.01 -11.67 -28.11
N SER A 584 16.90 -11.61 -29.09
CA SER A 584 16.86 -10.65 -30.19
C SER A 584 15.75 -10.94 -31.21
N THR A 585 15.38 -12.22 -31.44
CA THR A 585 14.39 -12.63 -32.45
C THR A 585 13.63 -13.92 -32.11
N ALA A 586 12.49 -14.14 -32.78
CA ALA A 586 11.71 -15.39 -32.70
C ALA A 586 12.53 -16.64 -33.06
N LYS A 587 13.39 -16.51 -34.08
CA LYS A 587 14.19 -17.59 -34.65
C LYS A 587 15.24 -18.13 -33.66
N HIS A 588 15.78 -17.25 -32.81
CA HIS A 588 16.70 -17.62 -31.73
C HIS A 588 16.08 -18.65 -30.78
N TYR A 589 14.84 -18.43 -30.34
CA TYR A 589 14.14 -19.38 -29.47
C TYR A 589 13.87 -20.71 -30.17
N GLU A 590 13.45 -20.69 -31.43
CA GLU A 590 13.24 -21.93 -32.19
C GLU A 590 14.50 -22.79 -32.28
N GLU A 591 15.67 -22.18 -32.44
CA GLU A 591 16.95 -22.89 -32.52
C GLU A 591 17.33 -23.49 -31.15
N VAL A 592 17.17 -22.74 -30.06
CA VAL A 592 17.43 -23.22 -28.69
C VAL A 592 16.52 -24.41 -28.33
N PHE A 593 15.20 -24.29 -28.54
CA PHE A 593 14.23 -25.37 -28.29
C PHE A 593 14.19 -26.45 -29.38
N LYS A 594 15.01 -26.39 -30.43
CA LYS A 594 15.18 -27.50 -31.39
C LYS A 594 16.46 -28.26 -31.13
N ASN A 595 17.55 -27.55 -30.86
CA ASN A 595 18.90 -28.10 -30.84
C ASN A 595 19.41 -28.44 -29.43
N GLU A 596 18.82 -27.88 -28.36
CA GLU A 596 19.33 -28.02 -26.98
C GLU A 596 18.30 -28.60 -25.99
N ASN A 597 17.22 -29.24 -26.47
CA ASN A 597 16.11 -29.68 -25.62
C ASN A 597 16.49 -30.61 -24.47
N ASP A 598 17.42 -31.53 -24.70
CA ASP A 598 17.86 -32.49 -23.68
C ASP A 598 18.75 -31.83 -22.61
N LYS A 599 19.22 -30.61 -22.89
CA LYS A 599 20.02 -29.78 -21.96
C LYS A 599 19.15 -28.77 -21.20
N LEU A 600 17.95 -28.46 -21.67
CA LEU A 600 17.05 -27.52 -21.03
C LEU A 600 16.40 -28.13 -19.77
N PRO A 601 16.28 -27.36 -18.68
CA PRO A 601 15.74 -27.83 -17.41
C PRO A 601 14.22 -27.95 -17.43
N LYS A 602 13.66 -28.53 -16.35
CA LYS A 602 12.21 -28.74 -16.20
C LYS A 602 11.38 -27.47 -16.42
N TYR A 603 11.90 -26.29 -16.09
CA TYR A 603 11.21 -25.01 -16.24
C TYR A 603 12.07 -23.99 -17.02
N VAL A 604 11.47 -23.25 -17.96
CA VAL A 604 12.17 -22.25 -18.78
C VAL A 604 11.33 -20.98 -18.84
N ALA A 605 11.94 -19.83 -18.59
CA ALA A 605 11.32 -18.53 -18.73
C ALA A 605 11.93 -17.75 -19.91
N ILE A 606 11.07 -17.25 -20.77
CA ILE A 606 11.48 -16.45 -21.92
C ILE A 606 11.16 -14.99 -21.62
N TYR A 607 12.12 -14.08 -21.78
CA TYR A 607 11.94 -12.65 -21.52
C TYR A 607 12.32 -11.80 -22.75
N ARG A 608 11.63 -10.67 -22.97
CA ARG A 608 11.99 -9.69 -24.01
C ARG A 608 11.66 -8.24 -23.61
N THR A 609 12.59 -7.31 -23.87
CA THR A 609 12.40 -5.85 -23.70
C THR A 609 11.63 -5.21 -24.87
N ARG A 610 10.92 -4.11 -24.59
CA ARG A 610 10.13 -3.35 -25.57
C ARG A 610 10.95 -2.52 -26.55
N GLU A 611 12.15 -2.06 -26.21
CA GLU A 611 13.03 -1.39 -27.20
C GLU A 611 13.38 -2.32 -28.37
N LYS A 612 13.38 -3.63 -28.13
CA LYS A 612 13.55 -4.67 -29.16
C LYS A 612 12.20 -5.12 -29.75
N MET A 613 11.08 -4.50 -29.38
CA MET A 613 9.74 -4.74 -29.92
C MET A 613 9.35 -3.58 -30.84
N ASP A 614 8.96 -3.88 -32.07
CA ASP A 614 8.59 -2.86 -33.06
C ASP A 614 7.34 -2.09 -32.58
N ALA A 615 7.49 -0.78 -32.31
CA ALA A 615 6.48 0.04 -31.63
C ALA A 615 5.16 0.21 -32.42
N HIS A 616 5.16 -0.13 -33.72
CA HIS A 616 4.03 0.09 -34.62
C HIS A 616 3.10 -1.12 -34.81
N LYS A 617 3.40 -2.27 -34.22
CA LYS A 617 2.49 -3.43 -34.19
C LYS A 617 2.15 -3.71 -32.75
N GLY A 618 0.86 -3.58 -32.39
CA GLY A 618 0.38 -3.89 -31.04
C GLY A 618 0.93 -5.24 -30.59
N ALA A 619 1.83 -5.21 -29.60
CA ALA A 619 2.55 -6.39 -29.17
C ALA A 619 1.58 -7.43 -28.60
N SER A 620 1.32 -8.49 -29.36
CA SER A 620 0.55 -9.64 -28.91
C SER A 620 1.51 -10.81 -28.83
N LEU A 621 1.88 -11.24 -27.62
CA LEU A 621 2.59 -12.51 -27.48
C LEU A 621 1.57 -13.64 -27.66
N VAL A 622 1.39 -14.15 -28.88
CA VAL A 622 0.49 -15.28 -29.14
C VAL A 622 1.26 -16.58 -28.93
N ILE A 623 1.01 -17.22 -27.78
CA ILE A 623 1.60 -18.52 -27.44
C ILE A 623 0.62 -19.65 -27.80
N GLU A 624 0.89 -20.38 -28.88
CA GLU A 624 0.13 -21.59 -29.23
C GLU A 624 0.77 -22.84 -28.59
N LYS A 625 0.31 -23.17 -27.37
CA LYS A 625 0.37 -24.42 -26.59
C LYS A 625 1.64 -25.31 -26.48
N THR A 626 2.53 -25.46 -27.47
CA THR A 626 3.64 -26.45 -27.38
C THR A 626 4.89 -26.06 -28.20
N ILE A 627 6.09 -26.16 -27.61
CA ILE A 627 7.39 -25.89 -28.28
C ILE A 627 8.26 -27.16 -28.31
N GLY A 628 8.75 -27.53 -29.50
CA GLY A 628 9.76 -28.59 -29.73
C GLY A 628 9.24 -30.04 -29.67
N ASN A 629 10.11 -31.00 -30.02
CA ASN A 629 9.81 -32.44 -30.01
C ASN A 629 9.64 -33.04 -28.59
N VAL A 630 10.04 -32.31 -27.54
CA VAL A 630 10.07 -32.77 -26.14
C VAL A 630 8.98 -32.09 -25.28
N GLY A 631 8.02 -31.41 -25.92
CA GLY A 631 6.74 -31.05 -25.31
C GLY A 631 6.80 -30.06 -24.16
N TYR A 632 7.46 -28.90 -24.32
CA TYR A 632 7.31 -27.80 -23.35
C TYR A 632 5.93 -27.16 -23.50
N LYS A 633 5.20 -27.05 -22.38
CA LYS A 633 3.88 -26.40 -22.33
C LYS A 633 3.97 -25.07 -21.59
N LEU A 634 3.23 -24.08 -22.09
CA LEU A 634 2.99 -22.84 -21.37
C LEU A 634 2.37 -23.18 -20.01
N VAL A 635 3.00 -22.67 -18.96
CA VAL A 635 2.48 -22.78 -17.60
C VAL A 635 1.20 -21.94 -17.51
N SER A 636 0.16 -22.41 -16.79
CA SER A 636 -1.07 -21.64 -16.59
C SER A 636 -0.75 -20.25 -16.03
N ASN A 637 -1.26 -19.18 -16.66
CA ASN A 637 -0.94 -17.77 -16.36
C ASN A 637 0.55 -17.39 -16.49
N GLY A 638 1.38 -18.23 -17.11
CA GLY A 638 2.81 -18.00 -17.28
C GLY A 638 3.17 -16.92 -18.30
N LEU A 639 2.18 -16.16 -18.81
CA LEU A 639 2.39 -15.03 -19.70
C LEU A 639 2.16 -13.73 -18.95
N VAL A 640 3.21 -12.92 -18.82
CA VAL A 640 3.16 -11.58 -18.24
C VAL A 640 3.58 -10.54 -19.26
N CYS A 641 2.73 -9.54 -19.46
CA CYS A 641 3.00 -8.40 -20.33
C CYS A 641 3.05 -7.12 -19.48
N HIS A 642 4.20 -6.47 -19.46
CA HIS A 642 4.43 -5.15 -18.87
C HIS A 642 4.60 -4.11 -20.00
N PRO A 643 4.32 -2.81 -19.75
CA PRO A 643 4.58 -1.75 -20.72
C PRO A 643 5.99 -1.69 -21.30
N ASP A 644 6.97 -2.33 -20.66
CA ASP A 644 8.38 -2.31 -21.08
C ASP A 644 8.93 -3.69 -21.45
N PHE A 645 8.20 -4.79 -21.19
CA PHE A 645 8.69 -6.15 -21.44
C PHE A 645 7.58 -7.21 -21.49
N ALA A 646 7.91 -8.41 -21.97
CA ALA A 646 7.05 -9.59 -21.89
C ALA A 646 7.83 -10.80 -21.37
N VAL A 647 7.17 -11.66 -20.57
CA VAL A 647 7.70 -12.91 -20.03
C VAL A 647 6.75 -14.08 -20.34
N ALA A 648 7.30 -15.23 -20.74
CA ALA A 648 6.56 -16.47 -20.95
C ALA A 648 7.24 -17.67 -20.26
N CYS A 649 6.52 -18.36 -19.39
CA CYS A 649 7.03 -19.49 -18.60
C CYS A 649 6.57 -20.84 -19.18
N PHE A 650 7.49 -21.78 -19.30
CA PHE A 650 7.26 -23.10 -19.87
C PHE A 650 7.72 -24.19 -18.91
N SER A 651 7.02 -25.33 -18.93
CA SER A 651 7.42 -26.54 -18.20
C SER A 651 7.54 -27.73 -19.15
N ARG A 652 8.54 -28.58 -18.95
CA ARG A 652 8.74 -29.83 -19.70
C ARG A 652 7.61 -30.82 -19.38
N ALA A 653 6.88 -31.30 -20.39
CA ALA A 653 5.88 -32.34 -20.19
C ALA A 653 6.54 -33.70 -19.93
N SER A 654 5.92 -34.51 -19.06
CA SER A 654 6.39 -35.86 -18.72
C SER A 654 6.01 -36.93 -19.75
N GLU A 655 5.15 -36.60 -20.71
CA GLU A 655 4.65 -37.53 -21.73
C GLU A 655 4.96 -36.99 -23.12
N ALA A 656 5.36 -37.87 -24.03
CA ALA A 656 5.52 -37.54 -25.45
C ALA A 656 4.15 -37.29 -26.06
N ILE A 657 3.89 -36.06 -26.50
CA ILE A 657 2.60 -35.68 -27.08
C ILE A 657 2.74 -35.68 -28.61
N PRO A 658 1.81 -36.29 -29.38
CA PRO A 658 2.01 -36.54 -30.81
C PRO A 658 1.82 -35.31 -31.72
N ASP A 659 1.51 -34.14 -31.17
CA ASP A 659 1.00 -33.00 -31.93
C ASP A 659 2.04 -31.94 -32.30
N LYS A 660 1.85 -31.37 -33.50
CA LYS A 660 2.74 -30.43 -34.19
C LYS A 660 2.94 -29.11 -33.44
N VAL A 661 4.20 -28.65 -33.48
CA VAL A 661 4.66 -27.31 -33.09
C VAL A 661 3.92 -26.24 -33.90
N LYS A 662 3.29 -25.27 -33.22
CA LYS A 662 2.89 -24.00 -33.84
C LYS A 662 3.61 -22.84 -33.14
N VAL A 663 4.23 -22.03 -33.98
CA VAL A 663 5.23 -21.03 -33.65
C VAL A 663 4.60 -19.80 -32.99
N LEU A 664 5.33 -19.18 -32.05
CA LEU A 664 5.17 -17.80 -31.59
C LEU A 664 4.83 -16.87 -32.76
N LYS A 665 3.56 -16.44 -32.87
CA LYS A 665 3.20 -15.38 -33.82
C LYS A 665 3.26 -14.02 -33.11
N TYR A 666 4.05 -13.13 -33.71
CA TYR A 666 4.23 -11.72 -33.34
C TYR A 666 3.17 -10.84 -33.99
#